data_AF-A0A8H5EHB4-F1
#
_entry.id   AF-A0A8H5EHB4-F1
#
_cell.length_a   1.000
_cell.length_b   1.000
_cell.length_c   1.000
_cell.angle_alpha   90.00
_cell.angle_beta   90.00
_cell.angle_gamma   90.00
#
_symmetry.space_group_name_H-M   'P 1'
#
loop_
_entity.id
_entity.type
_entity.pdbx_description
1 polymer ?
#
loop_
_entity_poly.entity_id
_entity_poly.type
_entity_poly.pdbx_seq_one_letter_code
_entity_poly.pdbx_strand_id
1 'polypeptide(L)'
;MLFSQSLPTLFTLFAGLQQVVDATPRYCPPYGPVLPAPRQASQHPAVQYAVDTITTVLKGQTGGFNLSGVSVGVKSIYEDEPLLDFHYTPSTMNPKEGVKKINSSTVYRLGSISKVFAVLAALRLAEDGVLSMNDPVTRWIPELAHRGGSHSGDELDVTRWTDITVGDAAAHLSGLGGDMTTDISAFPFDWEALGLPKLSKNTKVPSCKGLPGAPVCTRRDFLNIFKSYRPPVYQSSESPVYSNAGISLVGLVVEAASKKTFDAAIKDLVLKPLGLKQTYSGIVPENSENMFIPAGSADWDADIGIFAPAGAMGASTADMLSFMTNILRNKALSPSGTRRWLKPNTFTSTWSASVGSPWEIYRVDNLTSDGRIIDVYTKGGTLSGYQSGMAMIPDTGLVVSVLGAGPEVSSVWAQLATLNIVEALIPAMDMAARDEAKARFAGQYVDKKTGSALMLSLDNGPGLVLSNWTARDFDVLPNLNRFQPGRYNDTADSGIKSVRLYPTGIENKSRAAWRAVFPTLSDTEADMIEGLTKVKDVTCITWHMLDRFIYNGLSMDHFEFQYGKDGKATSHQDTRKSITMHSVTRFLIGLSALLTALATPTGHTKNCVQLQIPVTASANNTRYNSVKVESNIDLVDFVWDTSTWSHANRSTGVLPVHGTYSISAQLCIPANGKKSHVLQIATHGLGFDKRYWDPELKPEEYSYVDAALSKGYSILTYDRLGTGKSTKADGYSEVQLGLQVAILKELTVLARDGKLLASSKILGKGPEKSFNSYKPKKVVHVGHSLGSATTSGLLSLHGNLSDGAILTGFLPNNQSGKVGANAFGFEFARQHDPRRFGDRPAGYAVQASLSSIQQIFLKKGSFEVEALEYAEKIKQTGTVGELSSALIGKPAAEFKGPLQYFIGENDYPFCDGDCNNTYDMETLKSLNPAASHIGVHLQPGTGHGLTLSTNATAGYEVMLAYLGSQGF
;
A
#
# COMPACT_ATOMS: atom_id res chain seq x y z
N MET A 1 7.48 2.68 -40.89
CA MET A 1 7.32 4.11 -41.22
C MET A 1 5.93 4.48 -40.72
N LEU A 2 5.66 5.17 -39.61
CA LEU A 2 6.24 6.37 -38.97
C LEU A 2 6.00 6.27 -37.45
N PHE A 3 7.02 5.96 -36.64
CA PHE A 3 7.02 6.11 -35.16
C PHE A 3 8.46 6.08 -34.61
N SER A 4 9.42 6.64 -35.36
CA SER A 4 10.86 6.41 -35.15
C SER A 4 11.66 7.61 -34.66
N GLN A 5 11.02 8.66 -34.14
CA GLN A 5 11.74 9.89 -33.75
C GLN A 5 11.61 10.32 -32.29
N SER A 6 10.67 9.77 -31.51
CA SER A 6 10.52 10.10 -30.07
C SER A 6 10.92 8.98 -29.10
N LEU A 7 10.96 7.71 -29.53
CA LEU A 7 11.50 6.60 -28.74
C LEU A 7 13.04 6.51 -28.68
N PRO A 8 13.81 6.92 -29.71
CA PRO A 8 15.28 6.87 -29.62
C PRO A 8 15.81 7.75 -28.50
N THR A 9 15.12 8.85 -28.17
CA THR A 9 15.48 9.76 -27.09
C THR A 9 15.32 9.11 -25.71
N LEU A 10 14.28 8.30 -25.50
CA LEU A 10 14.17 7.42 -24.34
C LEU A 10 15.34 6.41 -24.33
N PHE A 11 15.60 5.72 -25.45
CA PHE A 11 16.71 4.75 -25.55
C PHE A 11 18.11 5.37 -25.35
N THR A 12 18.36 6.61 -25.76
CA THR A 12 19.62 7.32 -25.52
C THR A 12 19.73 7.88 -24.09
N LEU A 13 18.61 8.18 -23.43
CA LEU A 13 18.58 8.43 -21.98
C LEU A 13 18.90 7.16 -21.19
N PHE A 14 18.47 5.98 -21.65
CA PHE A 14 18.73 4.69 -21.01
C PHE A 14 20.13 4.10 -21.29
N ALA A 15 20.88 4.62 -22.26
CA ALA A 15 22.29 4.28 -22.48
C ALA A 15 23.23 4.94 -21.44
N GLY A 16 22.73 5.94 -20.72
CA GLY A 16 23.39 6.58 -19.59
C GLY A 16 23.09 5.89 -18.27
N LEU A 17 23.44 4.62 -18.12
CA LEU A 17 23.60 4.02 -16.78
C LEU A 17 24.85 4.63 -16.14
N GLN A 18 24.71 5.82 -15.55
CA GLN A 18 25.74 6.47 -14.76
C GLN A 18 25.23 6.86 -13.36
N GLN A 19 25.59 5.98 -12.42
CA GLN A 19 26.06 6.26 -11.06
C GLN A 19 25.21 7.19 -10.19
N VAL A 20 24.37 6.57 -9.35
CA VAL A 20 24.14 7.06 -7.98
C VAL A 20 24.37 5.91 -7.02
N VAL A 21 25.48 6.01 -6.27
CA VAL A 21 25.77 5.14 -5.12
C VAL A 21 25.00 5.77 -3.95
N ASP A 22 23.89 5.14 -3.54
CA ASP A 22 23.03 5.41 -2.35
C ASP A 22 21.56 5.82 -2.60
N ALA A 23 21.06 5.90 -3.83
CA ALA A 23 19.63 6.12 -4.07
C ALA A 23 18.80 4.83 -3.99
N THR A 24 17.58 4.90 -3.44
CA THR A 24 16.66 3.76 -3.38
C THR A 24 16.25 3.35 -4.80
N PRO A 25 16.39 2.08 -5.21
CA PRO A 25 15.97 1.63 -6.54
C PRO A 25 14.44 1.73 -6.70
N ARG A 26 13.98 2.26 -7.84
CA ARG A 26 12.56 2.20 -8.20
C ARG A 26 12.18 0.77 -8.51
N TYR A 27 11.26 0.19 -7.74
CA TYR A 27 10.78 -1.17 -7.98
C TYR A 27 9.53 -1.18 -8.85
N CYS A 28 9.64 -1.77 -10.03
CA CYS A 28 8.51 -2.04 -10.93
C CYS A 28 8.37 -3.56 -11.08
N PRO A 29 7.62 -4.26 -10.20
CA PRO A 29 7.46 -5.70 -10.31
C PRO A 29 6.77 -6.09 -11.64
N PRO A 30 7.09 -7.26 -12.22
CA PRO A 30 6.31 -7.81 -13.32
C PRO A 30 4.86 -7.98 -12.89
N TYR A 31 3.93 -7.83 -13.85
CA TYR A 31 2.51 -8.01 -13.59
C TYR A 31 2.20 -9.42 -13.03
N GLY A 32 1.51 -9.46 -11.89
CA GLY A 32 1.10 -10.68 -11.19
C GLY A 32 1.79 -10.83 -9.82
N PRO A 33 1.75 -12.04 -9.23
CA PRO A 33 2.23 -12.26 -7.87
C PRO A 33 3.71 -11.96 -7.74
N VAL A 34 4.07 -11.15 -6.75
CA VAL A 34 5.49 -10.87 -6.43
C VAL A 34 6.11 -11.95 -5.55
N LEU A 35 5.28 -12.72 -4.86
CA LEU A 35 5.64 -13.90 -4.05
C LEU A 35 4.57 -14.97 -4.25
N PRO A 36 4.87 -16.26 -4.01
CA PRO A 36 3.85 -17.30 -4.00
C PRO A 36 2.75 -16.98 -2.97
N ALA A 37 1.50 -17.19 -3.36
CA ALA A 37 0.37 -17.08 -2.47
C ALA A 37 0.50 -18.01 -1.24
N PRO A 38 -0.01 -17.58 -0.07
CA PRO A 38 0.12 -18.35 1.18
C PRO A 38 -0.69 -19.64 1.08
N ARG A 39 -0.07 -20.75 1.50
CA ARG A 39 -0.68 -22.08 1.47
C ARG A 39 -1.39 -22.45 2.78
N GLN A 40 -1.07 -21.76 3.88
CA GLN A 40 -1.64 -22.00 5.21
C GLN A 40 -2.15 -20.68 5.80
N ALA A 41 -2.92 -19.92 5.02
CA ALA A 41 -3.38 -18.59 5.40
C ALA A 41 -4.26 -18.64 6.65
N SER A 42 -5.11 -19.66 6.82
CA SER A 42 -5.98 -19.81 8.01
C SER A 42 -5.23 -19.90 9.34
N GLN A 43 -3.97 -20.33 9.32
CA GLN A 43 -3.13 -20.47 10.52
C GLN A 43 -2.38 -19.18 10.85
N HIS A 44 -2.36 -18.21 9.95
CA HIS A 44 -1.59 -17.00 10.12
C HIS A 44 -2.34 -16.00 11.03
N PRO A 45 -1.75 -15.48 12.13
CA PRO A 45 -2.44 -14.62 13.08
C PRO A 45 -3.06 -13.36 12.47
N ALA A 46 -2.39 -12.74 11.50
CA ALA A 46 -2.92 -11.55 10.82
C ALA A 46 -4.19 -11.85 10.01
N VAL A 47 -4.27 -13.05 9.42
CA VAL A 47 -5.45 -13.48 8.63
C VAL A 47 -6.61 -13.79 9.58
N GLN A 48 -6.34 -14.47 10.68
CA GLN A 48 -7.34 -14.74 11.74
C GLN A 48 -7.93 -13.43 12.29
N TYR A 49 -7.07 -12.46 12.62
CA TYR A 49 -7.50 -11.14 13.09
C TYR A 49 -8.38 -10.40 12.06
N ALA A 50 -7.99 -10.42 10.79
CA ALA A 50 -8.78 -9.79 9.72
C ALA A 50 -10.14 -10.47 9.55
N VAL A 51 -10.18 -11.80 9.57
CA VAL A 51 -11.43 -12.59 9.52
C VAL A 51 -12.34 -12.29 10.72
N ASP A 52 -11.79 -12.22 11.93
CA ASP A 52 -12.56 -11.90 13.15
C ASP A 52 -13.15 -10.49 13.10
N THR A 53 -12.38 -9.54 12.58
CA THR A 53 -12.81 -8.15 12.39
C THR A 53 -13.97 -8.08 11.39
N ILE A 54 -13.83 -8.73 10.23
CA ILE A 54 -14.89 -8.80 9.22
C ILE A 54 -16.14 -9.48 9.80
N THR A 55 -15.97 -10.60 10.51
CA THR A 55 -17.07 -11.33 11.15
C THR A 55 -17.83 -10.45 12.14
N THR A 56 -17.13 -9.64 12.92
CA THR A 56 -17.73 -8.71 13.87
C THR A 56 -18.55 -7.63 13.15
N VAL A 57 -18.01 -7.05 12.08
CA VAL A 57 -18.73 -6.08 11.25
C VAL A 57 -19.98 -6.72 10.64
N LEU A 58 -19.87 -7.92 10.07
CA LEU A 58 -21.01 -8.63 9.48
C LEU A 58 -22.13 -8.88 10.51
N LYS A 59 -21.78 -9.37 11.72
CA LYS A 59 -22.74 -9.54 12.81
C LYS A 59 -23.44 -8.23 13.19
N GLY A 60 -22.70 -7.13 13.26
CA GLY A 60 -23.25 -5.81 13.57
C GLY A 60 -24.22 -5.31 12.50
N GLN A 61 -23.90 -5.53 11.22
CA GLN A 61 -24.73 -5.11 10.08
C GLN A 61 -26.00 -5.95 9.96
N THR A 62 -25.91 -7.27 10.15
CA THR A 62 -27.06 -8.16 9.96
C THR A 62 -27.90 -8.34 11.22
N GLY A 63 -27.41 -8.00 12.41
CA GLY A 63 -28.11 -8.26 13.68
C GLY A 63 -29.50 -7.62 13.81
N GLY A 64 -29.80 -6.59 13.00
CA GLY A 64 -31.12 -5.96 12.94
C GLY A 64 -32.07 -6.53 11.88
N PHE A 65 -31.64 -7.51 11.08
CA PHE A 65 -32.43 -8.01 9.95
C PHE A 65 -33.57 -8.93 10.40
N ASN A 66 -34.77 -8.60 9.95
CA ASN A 66 -36.00 -9.33 10.24
C ASN A 66 -36.53 -10.14 9.05
N LEU A 67 -36.24 -9.72 7.82
CA LEU A 67 -36.76 -10.32 6.58
C LEU A 67 -35.65 -10.79 5.63
N SER A 68 -34.42 -10.34 5.89
CA SER A 68 -33.31 -10.47 4.95
C SER A 68 -32.28 -11.49 5.41
N GLY A 69 -31.84 -12.32 4.46
CA GLY A 69 -30.84 -13.36 4.69
C GLY A 69 -29.55 -13.03 3.96
N VAL A 70 -28.41 -13.35 4.58
CA VAL A 70 -27.06 -13.08 4.03
C VAL A 70 -26.17 -14.29 4.22
N SER A 71 -25.36 -14.60 3.22
CA SER A 71 -24.29 -15.59 3.25
C SER A 71 -23.00 -15.00 2.67
N VAL A 72 -21.91 -15.04 3.44
CA VAL A 72 -20.59 -14.55 3.05
C VAL A 72 -19.59 -15.69 3.20
N GLY A 73 -18.91 -16.01 2.11
CA GLY A 73 -17.84 -17.01 2.06
C GLY A 73 -16.53 -16.37 1.60
N VAL A 74 -15.43 -16.71 2.28
CA VAL A 74 -14.06 -16.34 1.86
C VAL A 74 -13.19 -17.58 1.90
N LYS A 75 -12.37 -17.81 0.88
CA LYS A 75 -11.50 -18.98 0.83
C LYS A 75 -10.14 -18.67 0.20
N SER A 76 -9.09 -19.27 0.76
CA SER A 76 -7.81 -19.44 0.07
C SER A 76 -7.92 -20.64 -0.88
N ILE A 77 -7.54 -20.47 -2.14
CA ILE A 77 -7.51 -21.58 -3.11
C ILE A 77 -6.45 -22.63 -2.77
N TYR A 78 -5.68 -22.51 -1.70
CA TYR A 78 -4.71 -23.53 -1.27
C TYR A 78 -5.22 -24.38 -0.10
N GLU A 79 -6.38 -24.03 0.46
CA GLU A 79 -6.97 -24.67 1.61
C GLU A 79 -8.32 -25.29 1.23
N ASP A 80 -8.71 -26.35 1.93
CA ASP A 80 -9.98 -27.05 1.65
C ASP A 80 -11.15 -26.37 2.37
N GLU A 81 -10.93 -25.87 3.58
CA GLU A 81 -11.93 -25.12 4.36
C GLU A 81 -11.91 -23.62 4.03
N PRO A 82 -13.05 -22.92 4.13
CA PRO A 82 -13.11 -21.47 3.98
C PRO A 82 -12.40 -20.76 5.14
N LEU A 83 -11.82 -19.60 4.85
CA LEU A 83 -11.30 -18.67 5.86
C LEU A 83 -12.45 -18.00 6.65
N LEU A 84 -13.59 -17.78 5.99
CA LEU A 84 -14.83 -17.26 6.58
C LEU A 84 -16.03 -17.98 5.97
N ASP A 85 -16.94 -18.46 6.81
CA ASP A 85 -18.23 -19.04 6.43
C ASP A 85 -19.33 -18.44 7.31
N PHE A 86 -19.84 -17.28 6.91
CA PHE A 86 -20.80 -16.49 7.68
C PHE A 86 -22.20 -16.57 7.07
N HIS A 87 -23.20 -16.85 7.90
CA HIS A 87 -24.60 -16.93 7.49
C HIS A 87 -25.52 -16.26 8.51
N TYR A 88 -26.43 -15.42 8.03
CA TYR A 88 -27.47 -14.81 8.84
C TYR A 88 -28.85 -15.28 8.40
N THR A 89 -29.60 -15.89 9.33
CA THR A 89 -31.00 -16.29 9.13
C THR A 89 -31.90 -15.23 9.79
N PRO A 90 -32.82 -14.59 9.04
CA PRO A 90 -33.73 -13.61 9.61
C PRO A 90 -34.76 -14.25 10.55
N SER A 91 -35.34 -13.41 11.41
CA SER A 91 -36.38 -13.84 12.36
C SER A 91 -37.70 -14.23 11.68
N THR A 92 -38.00 -13.63 10.52
CA THR A 92 -39.22 -13.90 9.74
C THR A 92 -38.87 -14.54 8.40
N MET A 93 -39.21 -15.82 8.27
CA MET A 93 -38.98 -16.63 7.08
C MET A 93 -40.25 -16.80 6.25
N ASN A 94 -40.13 -17.14 4.97
CA ASN A 94 -41.28 -17.58 4.18
C ASN A 94 -41.88 -18.87 4.82
N PRO A 95 -43.18 -18.88 5.16
CA PRO A 95 -43.77 -20.01 5.87
C PRO A 95 -43.96 -21.23 4.95
N LYS A 96 -44.15 -21.04 3.64
CA LYS A 96 -44.56 -22.10 2.70
C LYS A 96 -43.39 -22.80 2.03
N GLU A 97 -42.37 -22.04 1.63
CA GLU A 97 -41.30 -22.50 0.76
C GLU A 97 -39.93 -22.03 1.26
N GLY A 98 -38.85 -22.59 0.69
CA GLY A 98 -37.48 -22.21 1.01
C GLY A 98 -36.93 -22.83 2.30
N VAL A 99 -35.63 -22.59 2.53
CA VAL A 99 -34.92 -23.06 3.72
C VAL A 99 -35.51 -22.46 4.99
N LYS A 100 -35.42 -23.20 6.10
CA LYS A 100 -35.76 -22.68 7.45
C LYS A 100 -34.54 -22.16 8.21
N LYS A 101 -33.33 -22.49 7.75
CA LYS A 101 -32.06 -22.00 8.29
C LYS A 101 -31.06 -21.84 7.16
N ILE A 102 -30.44 -20.68 7.07
CA ILE A 102 -29.40 -20.38 6.08
C ILE A 102 -28.08 -21.03 6.48
N ASN A 103 -27.40 -21.65 5.52
CA ASN A 103 -26.07 -22.21 5.62
C ASN A 103 -25.32 -22.12 4.27
N SER A 104 -24.11 -22.67 4.21
CA SER A 104 -23.25 -22.62 3.02
C SER A 104 -23.78 -23.35 1.78
N SER A 105 -24.77 -24.23 1.94
CA SER A 105 -25.49 -24.90 0.85
C SER A 105 -26.79 -24.20 0.45
N THR A 106 -27.18 -23.12 1.14
CA THR A 106 -28.37 -22.34 0.80
C THR A 106 -28.17 -21.60 -0.51
N VAL A 107 -29.11 -21.78 -1.44
CA VAL A 107 -29.08 -21.22 -2.79
C VAL A 107 -29.75 -19.84 -2.83
N TYR A 108 -29.10 -18.90 -3.51
CA TYR A 108 -29.61 -17.56 -3.80
C TYR A 108 -29.62 -17.33 -5.32
N ARG A 109 -30.45 -16.42 -5.82
CA ARG A 109 -30.32 -15.96 -7.21
C ARG A 109 -29.07 -15.11 -7.37
N LEU A 110 -28.36 -15.33 -8.47
CA LEU A 110 -27.06 -14.72 -8.76
C LEU A 110 -27.17 -13.44 -9.60
N GLY A 111 -28.33 -13.16 -10.20
CA GLY A 111 -28.46 -12.05 -11.13
C GLY A 111 -27.33 -12.07 -12.17
N SER A 112 -26.66 -10.93 -12.33
CA SER A 112 -25.64 -10.73 -13.37
C SER A 112 -24.32 -11.50 -13.19
N ILE A 113 -24.11 -12.21 -12.08
CA ILE A 113 -23.02 -13.19 -11.99
C ILE A 113 -23.25 -14.35 -12.98
N SER A 114 -24.49 -14.64 -13.39
CA SER A 114 -24.84 -15.65 -14.41
C SER A 114 -24.04 -15.51 -15.71
N LYS A 115 -23.66 -14.27 -16.08
CA LYS A 115 -22.87 -13.99 -17.28
C LYS A 115 -21.54 -14.74 -17.30
N VAL A 116 -20.91 -14.88 -16.13
CA VAL A 116 -19.61 -15.56 -15.99
C VAL A 116 -19.73 -17.04 -16.40
N PHE A 117 -20.85 -17.68 -16.07
CA PHE A 117 -21.14 -19.07 -16.46
C PHE A 117 -21.43 -19.20 -17.95
N ALA A 118 -22.21 -18.28 -18.52
CA ALA A 118 -22.49 -18.26 -19.96
C ALA A 118 -21.21 -18.10 -20.80
N VAL A 119 -20.35 -17.15 -20.40
CA VAL A 119 -19.06 -16.94 -21.07
C VAL A 119 -18.12 -18.14 -20.88
N LEU A 120 -18.07 -18.75 -19.69
CA LEU A 120 -17.28 -19.96 -19.47
C LEU A 120 -17.73 -21.11 -20.38
N ALA A 121 -19.03 -21.29 -20.59
CA ALA A 121 -19.53 -22.32 -21.51
C ALA A 121 -19.10 -22.07 -22.96
N ALA A 122 -19.13 -20.82 -23.43
CA ALA A 122 -18.60 -20.45 -24.73
C ALA A 122 -17.09 -20.70 -24.83
N LEU A 123 -16.32 -20.35 -23.79
CA LEU A 123 -14.88 -20.60 -23.72
C LEU A 123 -14.54 -22.10 -23.71
N ARG A 124 -15.35 -22.93 -23.05
CA ARG A 124 -15.20 -24.40 -23.09
C ARG A 124 -15.38 -24.95 -24.49
N LEU A 125 -16.44 -24.55 -25.18
CA LEU A 125 -16.66 -24.90 -26.58
C LEU A 125 -15.51 -24.40 -27.47
N ALA A 126 -14.90 -23.27 -27.14
CA ALA A 126 -13.72 -22.76 -27.84
C ALA A 126 -12.44 -23.59 -27.58
N GLU A 127 -12.19 -24.03 -26.34
CA GLU A 127 -11.07 -24.93 -26.03
C GLU A 127 -11.24 -26.31 -26.70
N ASP A 128 -12.48 -26.77 -26.85
CA ASP A 128 -12.83 -28.01 -27.55
C ASP A 128 -12.80 -27.83 -29.09
N GLY A 129 -12.52 -26.63 -29.60
CA GLY A 129 -12.45 -26.32 -31.04
C GLY A 129 -13.81 -26.32 -31.75
N VAL A 130 -14.92 -26.30 -31.00
CA VAL A 130 -16.29 -26.28 -31.54
C VAL A 130 -16.63 -24.89 -32.09
N LEU A 131 -16.20 -23.83 -31.42
CA LEU A 131 -16.36 -22.44 -31.87
C LEU A 131 -15.07 -21.63 -31.72
N SER A 132 -14.99 -20.48 -32.37
CA SER A 132 -13.98 -19.46 -32.07
C SER A 132 -14.62 -18.26 -31.39
N MET A 133 -13.95 -17.68 -30.38
CA MET A 133 -14.41 -16.42 -29.79
C MET A 133 -14.37 -15.27 -30.82
N ASN A 134 -13.58 -15.39 -31.89
CA ASN A 134 -13.54 -14.42 -32.99
C ASN A 134 -14.54 -14.75 -34.11
N ASP A 135 -15.36 -15.80 -33.96
CA ASP A 135 -16.42 -16.05 -34.93
C ASP A 135 -17.42 -14.88 -34.91
N PRO A 136 -17.86 -14.39 -36.08
CA PRO A 136 -18.98 -13.46 -36.12
C PRO A 136 -20.23 -14.17 -35.60
N VAL A 137 -21.06 -13.48 -34.81
CA VAL A 137 -22.27 -14.08 -34.21
C VAL A 137 -23.25 -14.60 -35.27
N THR A 138 -23.22 -14.03 -36.48
CA THR A 138 -24.02 -14.45 -37.64
C THR A 138 -23.69 -15.87 -38.13
N ARG A 139 -22.49 -16.39 -37.82
CA ARG A 139 -22.13 -17.79 -38.10
C ARG A 139 -23.03 -18.77 -37.34
N TRP A 140 -23.39 -18.40 -36.12
CA TRP A 140 -24.17 -19.22 -35.19
C TRP A 140 -25.66 -18.85 -35.18
N ILE A 141 -25.96 -17.63 -35.59
CA ILE A 141 -27.31 -17.05 -35.65
C ILE A 141 -27.51 -16.42 -37.04
N PRO A 142 -27.68 -17.25 -38.10
CA PRO A 142 -27.77 -16.77 -39.49
C PRO A 142 -28.95 -15.83 -39.73
N GLU A 143 -29.98 -15.85 -38.89
CA GLU A 143 -31.12 -14.92 -38.96
C GLU A 143 -30.70 -13.45 -38.84
N LEU A 144 -29.55 -13.17 -38.22
CA LEU A 144 -28.97 -11.83 -38.10
C LEU A 144 -28.24 -11.36 -39.37
N ALA A 145 -27.87 -12.29 -40.28
CA ALA A 145 -27.16 -11.95 -41.51
C ALA A 145 -28.05 -11.28 -42.58
N HIS A 146 -29.35 -11.59 -42.58
CA HIS A 146 -30.29 -11.01 -43.54
C HIS A 146 -30.79 -9.65 -43.05
N ARG A 147 -30.59 -8.54 -43.77
CA ARG A 147 -31.15 -7.22 -43.40
C ARG A 147 -32.68 -7.27 -43.30
N GLY A 148 -33.27 -6.76 -42.22
CA GLY A 148 -34.73 -6.70 -42.06
C GLY A 148 -35.21 -5.28 -41.80
N GLY A 149 -35.84 -4.65 -42.80
CA GLY A 149 -36.49 -3.33 -42.68
C GLY A 149 -36.02 -2.29 -43.72
N SER A 150 -36.87 -1.33 -44.06
CA SER A 150 -36.68 -0.34 -45.15
C SER A 150 -35.82 0.88 -44.80
N HIS A 151 -34.97 0.78 -43.77
CA HIS A 151 -34.04 1.85 -43.44
C HIS A 151 -32.90 1.83 -44.47
N SER A 152 -32.61 2.99 -45.07
CA SER A 152 -31.38 3.22 -45.83
C SER A 152 -30.22 2.64 -45.01
N GLY A 153 -29.28 1.93 -45.63
CA GLY A 153 -28.18 1.24 -44.93
C GLY A 153 -27.18 2.16 -44.23
N ASP A 154 -27.67 3.15 -43.50
CA ASP A 154 -26.99 4.09 -42.64
C ASP A 154 -26.58 3.37 -41.35
N GLU A 155 -25.32 3.51 -41.01
CA GLU A 155 -24.70 2.88 -39.84
C GLU A 155 -25.22 3.47 -38.52
N LEU A 156 -25.95 4.59 -38.59
CA LEU A 156 -26.64 5.20 -37.45
C LEU A 156 -27.91 4.43 -37.03
N ASP A 157 -28.58 3.78 -37.98
CA ASP A 157 -29.90 3.16 -37.72
C ASP A 157 -29.81 1.62 -37.59
N VAL A 158 -28.75 1.00 -38.11
CA VAL A 158 -28.67 -0.47 -38.26
C VAL A 158 -27.37 -1.04 -37.69
N THR A 159 -27.52 -2.06 -36.84
CA THR A 159 -26.38 -2.83 -36.31
C THR A 159 -25.70 -3.66 -37.41
N ARG A 160 -24.37 -3.55 -37.54
CA ARG A 160 -23.55 -4.41 -38.43
C ARG A 160 -23.25 -5.76 -37.77
N TRP A 161 -24.21 -6.68 -37.86
CA TRP A 161 -24.14 -8.01 -37.22
C TRP A 161 -22.96 -8.89 -37.66
N THR A 162 -22.39 -8.66 -38.85
CA THR A 162 -21.21 -9.38 -39.34
C THR A 162 -19.93 -9.03 -38.59
N ASP A 163 -19.90 -7.88 -37.92
CA ASP A 163 -18.70 -7.35 -37.28
C ASP A 163 -18.66 -7.72 -35.79
N ILE A 164 -19.80 -8.08 -35.21
CA ILE A 164 -19.91 -8.50 -33.81
C ILE A 164 -19.41 -9.94 -33.68
N THR A 165 -18.32 -10.14 -32.94
CA THR A 165 -17.82 -11.47 -32.60
C THR A 165 -18.45 -12.02 -31.31
N VAL A 166 -18.33 -13.34 -31.09
CA VAL A 166 -18.71 -13.97 -29.81
C VAL A 166 -17.95 -13.33 -28.64
N GLY A 167 -16.68 -12.98 -28.84
CA GLY A 167 -15.81 -12.29 -27.90
C GLY A 167 -16.28 -10.87 -27.60
N ASP A 168 -16.67 -10.10 -28.61
CA ASP A 168 -17.22 -8.75 -28.42
C ASP A 168 -18.51 -8.81 -27.58
N ALA A 169 -19.39 -9.77 -27.87
CA ALA A 169 -20.60 -9.97 -27.09
C ALA A 169 -20.30 -10.35 -25.63
N ALA A 170 -19.33 -11.24 -25.41
CA ALA A 170 -18.89 -11.66 -24.08
C ALA A 170 -18.21 -10.54 -23.27
N ALA A 171 -17.52 -9.62 -23.95
CA ALA A 171 -16.74 -8.53 -23.37
C ALA A 171 -17.48 -7.19 -23.25
N HIS A 172 -18.80 -7.17 -23.48
CA HIS A 172 -19.59 -5.92 -23.53
C HIS A 172 -19.14 -4.93 -24.62
N LEU A 173 -18.54 -5.43 -25.70
CA LEU A 173 -18.00 -4.67 -26.83
C LEU A 173 -18.85 -4.81 -28.11
N SER A 174 -19.98 -5.51 -28.07
CA SER A 174 -20.87 -5.66 -29.24
C SER A 174 -21.51 -4.36 -29.75
N GLY A 175 -21.47 -3.28 -28.98
CA GLY A 175 -22.18 -2.03 -29.30
C GLY A 175 -23.70 -2.07 -29.07
N LEU A 176 -24.26 -3.20 -28.65
CA LEU A 176 -25.69 -3.34 -28.39
C LEU A 176 -26.11 -2.65 -27.09
N GLY A 177 -27.28 -2.00 -27.13
CA GLY A 177 -27.91 -1.44 -25.94
C GLY A 177 -28.12 -2.47 -24.82
N GLY A 178 -28.22 -1.97 -23.59
CA GLY A 178 -28.16 -2.80 -22.38
C GLY A 178 -29.21 -3.88 -22.29
N ASP A 179 -30.47 -3.50 -22.48
CA ASP A 179 -31.64 -4.30 -22.15
C ASP A 179 -32.81 -4.01 -23.08
N MET A 180 -33.65 -5.01 -23.35
CA MET A 180 -34.96 -4.81 -24.00
C MET A 180 -36.03 -4.32 -23.02
N THR A 181 -35.69 -4.28 -21.73
CA THR A 181 -36.60 -4.11 -20.60
C THR A 181 -36.81 -2.66 -20.20
N THR A 182 -35.97 -1.76 -20.71
CA THR A 182 -35.90 -0.34 -20.36
C THR A 182 -36.57 0.57 -21.39
N ASP A 183 -37.32 0.01 -22.33
CA ASP A 183 -38.16 0.82 -23.20
C ASP A 183 -39.32 1.40 -22.37
N ILE A 184 -39.14 2.64 -21.93
CA ILE A 184 -40.08 3.31 -21.03
C ILE A 184 -41.47 3.46 -21.66
N SER A 185 -41.57 3.45 -22.99
CA SER A 185 -42.84 3.52 -23.72
C SER A 185 -43.75 2.31 -23.45
N ALA A 186 -43.19 1.21 -22.96
CA ALA A 186 -43.94 0.01 -22.60
C ALA A 186 -44.63 0.12 -21.21
N PHE A 187 -44.38 1.16 -20.43
CA PHE A 187 -45.03 1.37 -19.12
C PHE A 187 -46.25 2.29 -19.25
N PRO A 188 -47.34 2.02 -18.51
CA PRO A 188 -48.59 2.78 -18.59
C PRO A 188 -48.46 4.14 -17.90
N PHE A 189 -47.79 5.08 -18.55
CA PHE A 189 -47.54 6.43 -18.05
C PHE A 189 -47.66 7.45 -19.19
N ASP A 190 -48.07 8.67 -18.87
CA ASP A 190 -48.16 9.77 -19.84
C ASP A 190 -46.78 10.40 -20.08
N TRP A 191 -45.99 9.72 -20.90
CA TRP A 191 -44.66 10.19 -21.29
C TRP A 191 -44.71 11.46 -22.15
N GLU A 192 -45.82 11.72 -22.86
CA GLU A 192 -46.03 12.94 -23.65
C GLU A 192 -46.11 14.16 -22.73
N ALA A 193 -46.74 14.03 -21.56
CA ALA A 193 -46.74 15.07 -20.53
C ALA A 193 -45.33 15.41 -19.98
N LEU A 194 -44.35 14.49 -20.10
CA LEU A 194 -42.94 14.74 -19.74
C LEU A 194 -42.11 15.25 -20.94
N GLY A 195 -42.75 15.59 -22.06
CA GLY A 195 -42.11 16.16 -23.23
C GLY A 195 -41.54 15.13 -24.22
N LEU A 196 -41.81 13.83 -24.04
CA LEU A 196 -41.44 12.82 -25.03
C LEU A 196 -42.43 12.83 -26.22
N PRO A 197 -41.98 12.51 -27.45
CA PRO A 197 -42.85 12.53 -28.61
C PRO A 197 -44.01 11.55 -28.49
N LYS A 198 -45.18 11.95 -28.99
CA LYS A 198 -46.34 11.07 -29.13
C LYS A 198 -46.01 9.88 -30.01
N LEU A 199 -46.21 8.67 -29.50
CA LEU A 199 -45.99 7.43 -30.26
C LEU A 199 -47.00 7.35 -31.42
N SER A 200 -46.51 7.06 -32.62
CA SER A 200 -47.37 6.85 -33.78
C SER A 200 -48.22 5.59 -33.59
N LYS A 201 -49.40 5.53 -34.23
CA LYS A 201 -50.23 4.30 -34.24
C LYS A 201 -49.51 3.09 -34.86
N ASN A 202 -48.43 3.32 -35.61
CA ASN A 202 -47.63 2.29 -36.27
C ASN A 202 -46.37 1.92 -35.47
N THR A 203 -46.08 2.60 -34.35
CA THR A 203 -44.93 2.32 -33.50
C THR A 203 -45.16 0.99 -32.78
N LYS A 204 -44.32 -0.01 -33.08
CA LYS A 204 -44.39 -1.33 -32.43
C LYS A 204 -43.65 -1.26 -31.09
N VAL A 205 -44.39 -1.05 -30.01
CA VAL A 205 -43.86 -1.20 -28.65
C VAL A 205 -43.62 -2.69 -28.37
N PRO A 206 -42.45 -3.09 -27.87
CA PRO A 206 -42.19 -4.48 -27.47
C PRO A 206 -43.27 -5.02 -26.53
N SER A 207 -43.85 -6.18 -26.86
CA SER A 207 -44.86 -6.84 -26.02
C SER A 207 -44.26 -7.54 -24.80
N CYS A 208 -42.97 -7.90 -24.88
CA CYS A 208 -42.22 -8.49 -23.78
C CYS A 208 -41.38 -7.42 -23.08
N LYS A 209 -41.21 -7.54 -21.76
CA LYS A 209 -40.48 -6.52 -20.98
C LYS A 209 -39.30 -7.07 -20.19
N GLY A 210 -39.05 -8.38 -20.23
CA GLY A 210 -37.91 -9.03 -19.55
C GLY A 210 -37.74 -8.67 -18.07
N LEU A 211 -38.83 -8.22 -17.42
CA LEU A 211 -38.91 -7.91 -16.00
C LEU A 211 -39.82 -8.92 -15.32
N PRO A 212 -39.59 -9.20 -14.03
CA PRO A 212 -40.52 -10.00 -13.23
C PRO A 212 -41.96 -9.46 -13.34
N GLY A 213 -42.92 -10.36 -13.61
CA GLY A 213 -44.34 -10.01 -13.76
C GLY A 213 -44.77 -9.47 -15.14
N ALA A 214 -43.86 -9.33 -16.10
CA ALA A 214 -44.18 -8.98 -17.49
C ALA A 214 -44.06 -10.20 -18.43
N PRO A 215 -44.64 -10.15 -19.65
CA PRO A 215 -44.46 -11.24 -20.61
C PRO A 215 -42.98 -11.51 -20.90
N VAL A 216 -42.63 -12.80 -20.85
CA VAL A 216 -41.27 -13.31 -21.05
C VAL A 216 -40.79 -12.99 -22.46
N CYS A 217 -39.56 -12.49 -22.60
CA CYS A 217 -38.97 -12.22 -23.90
C CYS A 217 -38.42 -13.49 -24.55
N THR A 218 -38.78 -13.74 -25.81
CA THR A 218 -38.33 -14.89 -26.59
C THR A 218 -37.17 -14.55 -27.53
N ARG A 219 -36.51 -15.57 -28.10
CA ARG A 219 -35.53 -15.40 -29.21
C ARG A 219 -36.12 -14.57 -30.36
N ARG A 220 -37.39 -14.80 -30.71
CA ARG A 220 -38.06 -14.06 -31.79
C ARG A 220 -38.21 -12.58 -31.47
N ASP A 221 -38.57 -12.26 -30.22
CA ASP A 221 -38.71 -10.86 -29.79
C ASP A 221 -37.36 -10.16 -29.80
N PHE A 222 -36.32 -10.84 -29.30
CA PHE A 222 -34.94 -10.37 -29.36
C PHE A 222 -34.49 -10.03 -30.78
N LEU A 223 -34.66 -10.98 -31.71
CA LEU A 223 -34.28 -10.78 -33.11
C LEU A 223 -35.07 -9.62 -33.73
N ASN A 224 -36.37 -9.50 -33.48
CA ASN A 224 -37.19 -8.42 -34.04
C ASN A 224 -36.75 -7.03 -33.55
N ILE A 225 -36.47 -6.87 -32.25
CA ILE A 225 -36.15 -5.57 -31.66
C ILE A 225 -34.80 -5.05 -32.15
N PHE A 226 -33.74 -5.84 -31.98
CA PHE A 226 -32.38 -5.39 -32.29
C PHE A 226 -32.07 -5.39 -33.79
N LYS A 227 -32.81 -6.16 -34.60
CA LYS A 227 -32.61 -6.17 -36.05
C LYS A 227 -33.35 -5.05 -36.78
N SER A 228 -34.49 -4.59 -36.27
CA SER A 228 -35.42 -3.78 -37.06
C SER A 228 -35.77 -2.42 -36.46
N TYR A 229 -35.49 -2.16 -35.19
CA TYR A 229 -35.94 -0.92 -34.53
C TYR A 229 -34.85 -0.23 -33.71
N ARG A 230 -33.93 -0.98 -33.10
CA ARG A 230 -32.97 -0.40 -32.16
C ARG A 230 -31.61 -0.13 -32.81
N PRO A 231 -31.17 1.13 -32.87
CA PRO A 231 -29.84 1.45 -33.37
C PRO A 231 -28.75 0.95 -32.41
N PRO A 232 -27.52 0.73 -32.92
CA PRO A 232 -26.37 0.45 -32.07
C PRO A 232 -26.02 1.67 -31.20
N VAL A 233 -25.50 1.44 -29.99
CA VAL A 233 -24.97 2.52 -29.13
C VAL A 233 -23.58 2.94 -29.60
N TYR A 234 -22.75 1.94 -29.95
CA TYR A 234 -21.46 2.11 -30.60
C TYR A 234 -21.28 1.06 -31.68
N GLN A 235 -20.30 1.24 -32.56
CA GLN A 235 -19.84 0.15 -33.42
C GLN A 235 -19.17 -0.95 -32.59
N SER A 236 -19.11 -2.16 -33.14
CA SER A 236 -18.44 -3.28 -32.45
C SER A 236 -16.99 -2.91 -32.13
N SER A 237 -16.55 -3.28 -30.93
CA SER A 237 -15.21 -3.05 -30.38
C SER A 237 -14.81 -1.58 -30.15
N GLU A 238 -15.71 -0.60 -30.36
CA GLU A 238 -15.39 0.84 -30.20
C GLU A 238 -15.30 1.25 -28.72
N SER A 239 -16.29 0.90 -27.90
CA SER A 239 -16.36 1.27 -26.47
C SER A 239 -17.27 0.30 -25.70
N PRO A 240 -16.96 -0.01 -24.42
CA PRO A 240 -17.76 -0.97 -23.66
C PRO A 240 -19.15 -0.41 -23.30
N VAL A 241 -20.18 -1.22 -23.55
CA VAL A 241 -21.57 -0.98 -23.14
C VAL A 241 -22.06 -2.23 -22.41
N TYR A 242 -22.33 -2.08 -21.11
CA TYR A 242 -22.92 -3.17 -20.35
C TYR A 242 -24.21 -3.65 -21.02
N SER A 243 -24.24 -4.93 -21.42
CA SER A 243 -25.30 -5.46 -22.27
C SER A 243 -25.72 -6.87 -21.87
N ASN A 244 -26.92 -6.96 -21.28
CA ASN A 244 -27.62 -8.21 -21.08
C ASN A 244 -27.99 -8.84 -22.42
N ALA A 245 -28.37 -8.01 -23.40
CA ALA A 245 -28.64 -8.45 -24.78
C ALA A 245 -27.41 -9.07 -25.46
N GLY A 246 -26.22 -8.48 -25.27
CA GLY A 246 -24.95 -9.06 -25.72
C GLY A 246 -24.69 -10.44 -25.11
N ILE A 247 -24.93 -10.61 -23.81
CA ILE A 247 -24.77 -11.93 -23.17
C ILE A 247 -25.85 -12.93 -23.60
N SER A 248 -27.07 -12.48 -23.89
CA SER A 248 -28.09 -13.33 -24.52
C SER A 248 -27.62 -13.89 -25.87
N LEU A 249 -26.87 -13.12 -26.67
CA LEU A 249 -26.23 -13.65 -27.89
C LEU A 249 -25.23 -14.74 -27.58
N VAL A 250 -24.40 -14.56 -26.54
CA VAL A 250 -23.46 -15.61 -26.10
C VAL A 250 -24.23 -16.89 -25.74
N GLY A 251 -25.36 -16.77 -25.02
CA GLY A 251 -26.23 -17.91 -24.73
C GLY A 251 -26.76 -18.60 -25.99
N LEU A 252 -27.28 -17.84 -26.96
CA LEU A 252 -27.76 -18.39 -28.24
C LEU A 252 -26.65 -19.05 -29.06
N VAL A 253 -25.44 -18.50 -29.03
CA VAL A 253 -24.25 -19.10 -29.66
C VAL A 253 -23.90 -20.43 -28.97
N VAL A 254 -23.92 -20.48 -27.64
CA VAL A 254 -23.67 -21.71 -26.87
C VAL A 254 -24.71 -22.78 -27.23
N GLU A 255 -25.99 -22.42 -27.36
CA GLU A 255 -27.03 -23.35 -27.80
C GLU A 255 -26.77 -23.90 -29.20
N ALA A 256 -26.49 -23.01 -30.16
CA ALA A 256 -26.24 -23.38 -31.55
C ALA A 256 -24.99 -24.26 -31.70
N ALA A 257 -23.90 -23.90 -31.01
CA ALA A 257 -22.64 -24.62 -31.07
C ALA A 257 -22.68 -25.97 -30.35
N SER A 258 -23.34 -26.04 -29.19
CA SER A 258 -23.46 -27.30 -28.42
C SER A 258 -24.58 -28.21 -28.92
N LYS A 259 -25.51 -27.71 -29.73
CA LYS A 259 -26.75 -28.37 -30.16
C LYS A 259 -27.62 -28.81 -28.97
N LYS A 260 -27.59 -28.04 -27.89
CA LYS A 260 -28.34 -28.27 -26.65
C LYS A 260 -29.07 -26.99 -26.25
N THR A 261 -30.08 -27.11 -25.41
CA THR A 261 -30.64 -25.94 -24.72
C THR A 261 -29.57 -25.32 -23.80
N PHE A 262 -29.71 -24.04 -23.50
CA PHE A 262 -28.76 -23.31 -22.66
C PHE A 262 -28.55 -24.01 -21.30
N ASP A 263 -29.63 -24.41 -20.63
CA ASP A 263 -29.59 -25.13 -19.36
C ASP A 263 -28.80 -26.45 -19.44
N ALA A 264 -29.05 -27.24 -20.48
CA ALA A 264 -28.36 -28.52 -20.65
C ALA A 264 -26.88 -28.31 -20.99
N ALA A 265 -26.56 -27.27 -21.78
CA ALA A 265 -25.19 -26.88 -22.08
C ALA A 265 -24.43 -26.42 -20.83
N ILE A 266 -25.00 -25.52 -20.01
CA ILE A 266 -24.40 -25.08 -18.73
C ILE A 266 -24.17 -26.26 -17.80
N LYS A 267 -25.16 -27.14 -17.67
CA LYS A 267 -25.05 -28.33 -16.82
C LYS A 267 -23.90 -29.23 -17.24
N ASP A 268 -23.74 -29.49 -18.53
CA ASP A 268 -22.75 -30.43 -19.04
C ASP A 268 -21.35 -29.82 -19.20
N LEU A 269 -21.24 -28.55 -19.58
CA LEU A 269 -19.97 -27.87 -19.84
C LEU A 269 -19.35 -27.24 -18.58
N VAL A 270 -20.19 -26.86 -17.60
CA VAL A 270 -19.76 -26.09 -16.42
C VAL A 270 -20.09 -26.80 -15.11
N LEU A 271 -21.36 -27.06 -14.82
CA LEU A 271 -21.76 -27.49 -13.46
C LEU A 271 -21.25 -28.89 -13.12
N LYS A 272 -21.52 -29.90 -13.97
CA LYS A 272 -21.06 -31.28 -13.74
C LYS A 272 -19.53 -31.38 -13.71
N PRO A 273 -18.76 -30.83 -14.67
CA PRO A 273 -17.30 -30.94 -14.65
C PRO A 273 -16.65 -30.28 -13.43
N LEU A 274 -17.26 -29.22 -12.89
CA LEU A 274 -16.77 -28.52 -11.71
C LEU A 274 -17.36 -29.03 -10.38
N GLY A 275 -18.27 -30.00 -10.44
CA GLY A 275 -18.89 -30.60 -9.25
C GLY A 275 -19.80 -29.64 -8.48
N LEU A 276 -20.42 -28.67 -9.15
CA LEU A 276 -21.32 -27.68 -8.54
C LEU A 276 -22.71 -28.30 -8.37
N LYS A 277 -23.08 -28.65 -7.13
CA LYS A 277 -24.27 -29.44 -6.82
C LYS A 277 -25.45 -28.60 -6.35
N GLN A 278 -25.18 -27.45 -5.75
CA GLN A 278 -26.16 -26.48 -5.27
C GLN A 278 -26.15 -25.24 -6.16
N THR A 279 -26.16 -25.48 -7.47
CA THR A 279 -26.20 -24.48 -8.53
C THR A 279 -27.19 -24.92 -9.58
N TYR A 280 -28.10 -24.04 -9.99
CA TYR A 280 -29.03 -24.27 -11.10
C TYR A 280 -28.81 -23.23 -12.21
N SER A 281 -29.29 -23.57 -13.41
CA SER A 281 -29.14 -22.76 -14.62
C SER A 281 -30.29 -21.74 -14.76
N GLY A 282 -30.79 -21.47 -15.97
CA GLY A 282 -31.78 -20.41 -16.20
C GLY A 282 -33.15 -20.65 -15.59
N ILE A 283 -33.49 -21.90 -15.28
CA ILE A 283 -34.79 -22.31 -14.74
C ILE A 283 -34.69 -22.61 -13.25
N VAL A 284 -35.52 -21.95 -12.46
CA VAL A 284 -35.65 -22.20 -11.01
C VAL A 284 -36.16 -23.63 -10.79
N PRO A 285 -35.51 -24.45 -9.95
CA PRO A 285 -35.94 -25.83 -9.71
C PRO A 285 -37.33 -25.89 -9.08
N GLU A 286 -38.13 -26.91 -9.46
CA GLU A 286 -39.45 -27.16 -8.85
C GLU A 286 -39.37 -27.38 -7.33
N ASN A 287 -38.27 -27.97 -6.84
CA ASN A 287 -37.99 -28.06 -5.41
C ASN A 287 -37.13 -26.87 -4.95
N SER A 288 -37.74 -25.96 -4.19
CA SER A 288 -37.11 -24.78 -3.62
C SER A 288 -36.62 -24.93 -2.17
N GLU A 289 -36.64 -26.14 -1.58
CA GLU A 289 -36.30 -26.39 -0.16
C GLU A 289 -34.90 -25.90 0.23
N ASN A 290 -33.94 -25.88 -0.71
CA ASN A 290 -32.57 -25.42 -0.47
C ASN A 290 -32.36 -23.93 -0.80
N MET A 291 -33.37 -23.22 -1.31
CA MET A 291 -33.27 -21.80 -1.65
C MET A 291 -33.67 -20.93 -0.46
N PHE A 292 -32.98 -19.79 -0.29
CA PHE A 292 -33.50 -18.75 0.58
C PHE A 292 -34.51 -17.89 -0.16
N ILE A 293 -35.75 -17.82 0.34
CA ILE A 293 -36.84 -17.02 -0.22
C ILE A 293 -37.26 -16.01 0.86
N PRO A 294 -37.06 -14.70 0.64
CA PRO A 294 -37.51 -13.67 1.57
C PRO A 294 -39.03 -13.74 1.82
N ALA A 295 -39.45 -13.50 3.06
CA ALA A 295 -40.87 -13.48 3.39
C ALA A 295 -41.59 -12.38 2.60
N GLY A 296 -42.72 -12.74 1.98
CA GLY A 296 -43.52 -11.81 1.17
C GLY A 296 -43.00 -11.54 -0.25
N SER A 297 -41.91 -12.20 -0.68
CA SER A 297 -41.47 -12.12 -2.08
C SER A 297 -42.49 -12.80 -3.01
N ALA A 298 -42.95 -12.08 -4.04
CA ALA A 298 -43.94 -12.54 -4.99
C ALA A 298 -43.34 -12.96 -6.34
N ASP A 299 -42.08 -12.65 -6.59
CA ASP A 299 -41.40 -12.79 -7.87
C ASP A 299 -40.03 -13.51 -7.75
N TRP A 300 -39.82 -14.22 -6.65
CA TRP A 300 -38.57 -14.93 -6.39
C TRP A 300 -38.26 -15.98 -7.46
N ASP A 301 -39.27 -16.59 -8.06
CA ASP A 301 -39.18 -17.62 -9.10
C ASP A 301 -39.28 -17.06 -10.53
N ALA A 302 -39.27 -15.72 -10.70
CA ALA A 302 -39.52 -15.09 -11.99
C ALA A 302 -38.59 -15.58 -13.11
N ASP A 303 -39.19 -15.98 -14.23
CA ASP A 303 -38.53 -16.30 -15.49
C ASP A 303 -38.29 -15.04 -16.32
N ILE A 304 -37.04 -14.81 -16.72
CA ILE A 304 -36.60 -13.67 -17.54
C ILE A 304 -36.30 -14.07 -19.00
N GLY A 305 -36.60 -15.30 -19.39
CA GLY A 305 -36.60 -15.79 -20.76
C GLY A 305 -35.24 -15.74 -21.44
N ILE A 306 -35.17 -15.07 -22.59
CA ILE A 306 -33.94 -14.91 -23.38
C ILE A 306 -32.78 -14.27 -22.58
N PHE A 307 -33.07 -13.60 -21.46
CA PHE A 307 -32.05 -13.05 -20.55
C PHE A 307 -31.53 -14.04 -19.51
N ALA A 308 -31.98 -15.31 -19.53
CA ALA A 308 -31.49 -16.33 -18.61
C ALA A 308 -29.96 -16.45 -18.55
N PRO A 309 -29.21 -16.45 -19.68
CA PRO A 309 -27.74 -16.42 -19.67
C PRO A 309 -27.14 -15.21 -18.96
N ALA A 310 -27.88 -14.10 -18.91
CA ALA A 310 -27.43 -12.85 -18.36
C ALA A 310 -27.78 -12.69 -16.87
N GLY A 311 -28.76 -13.42 -16.33
CA GLY A 311 -29.33 -13.08 -15.03
C GLY A 311 -29.94 -14.20 -14.18
N ALA A 312 -30.35 -15.33 -14.74
CA ALA A 312 -31.34 -16.18 -14.08
C ALA A 312 -30.80 -17.27 -13.14
N MET A 313 -29.48 -17.50 -13.12
CA MET A 313 -28.89 -18.60 -12.36
C MET A 313 -28.99 -18.39 -10.85
N GLY A 314 -28.88 -19.49 -10.10
CA GLY A 314 -28.76 -19.47 -8.65
C GLY A 314 -27.66 -20.42 -8.15
N ALA A 315 -26.97 -20.04 -7.08
CA ALA A 315 -25.96 -20.88 -6.43
C ALA A 315 -25.88 -20.63 -4.93
N SER A 316 -25.23 -21.54 -4.21
CA SER A 316 -24.83 -21.36 -2.82
C SER A 316 -23.44 -20.75 -2.69
N THR A 317 -23.07 -20.24 -1.50
CA THR A 317 -21.70 -19.73 -1.27
C THR A 317 -20.66 -20.84 -1.39
N ALA A 318 -20.94 -22.07 -0.95
CA ALA A 318 -20.03 -23.20 -1.10
C ALA A 318 -19.72 -23.49 -2.58
N ASP A 319 -20.74 -23.50 -3.43
CA ASP A 319 -20.57 -23.71 -4.87
C ASP A 319 -19.88 -22.51 -5.55
N MET A 320 -20.19 -21.27 -5.15
CA MET A 320 -19.50 -20.08 -5.67
C MET A 320 -18.01 -20.07 -5.31
N LEU A 321 -17.64 -20.41 -4.07
CA LEU A 321 -16.25 -20.57 -3.66
C LEU A 321 -15.56 -21.70 -4.44
N SER A 322 -16.24 -22.84 -4.64
CA SER A 322 -15.74 -23.95 -5.46
C SER A 322 -15.53 -23.52 -6.92
N PHE A 323 -16.49 -22.81 -7.50
CA PHE A 323 -16.43 -22.29 -8.86
C PHE A 323 -15.21 -21.40 -9.08
N MET A 324 -15.05 -20.36 -8.27
CA MET A 324 -13.90 -19.45 -8.34
C MET A 324 -12.57 -20.16 -8.07
N THR A 325 -12.55 -21.07 -7.09
CA THR A 325 -11.36 -21.90 -6.81
C THR A 325 -10.97 -22.74 -8.03
N ASN A 326 -11.94 -23.34 -8.72
CA ASN A 326 -11.69 -24.13 -9.92
C ASN A 326 -11.23 -23.28 -11.11
N ILE A 327 -11.64 -22.02 -11.20
CA ILE A 327 -11.10 -21.07 -12.18
C ILE A 327 -9.61 -20.83 -11.91
N LEU A 328 -9.26 -20.37 -10.70
CA LEU A 328 -7.86 -20.02 -10.37
C LEU A 328 -6.94 -21.25 -10.31
N ARG A 329 -7.47 -22.43 -10.00
CA ARG A 329 -6.73 -23.72 -10.08
C ARG A 329 -6.65 -24.29 -11.51
N ASN A 330 -7.14 -23.58 -12.53
CA ASN A 330 -7.12 -24.02 -13.93
C ASN A 330 -7.83 -25.36 -14.17
N LYS A 331 -8.91 -25.61 -13.43
CA LYS A 331 -9.81 -26.75 -13.64
C LYS A 331 -10.97 -26.38 -14.56
N ALA A 332 -11.38 -25.10 -14.54
CA ALA A 332 -12.44 -24.57 -15.39
C ALA A 332 -12.03 -24.31 -16.84
N LEU A 333 -10.75 -24.10 -17.12
CA LEU A 333 -10.16 -23.98 -18.45
C LEU A 333 -8.71 -24.46 -18.38
N SER A 334 -8.05 -24.65 -19.51
CA SER A 334 -6.59 -24.87 -19.54
C SER A 334 -5.84 -23.72 -18.83
N PRO A 335 -4.62 -23.94 -18.32
CA PRO A 335 -3.86 -22.86 -17.67
C PRO A 335 -3.67 -21.61 -18.54
N SER A 336 -3.46 -21.79 -19.85
CA SER A 336 -3.43 -20.67 -20.80
C SER A 336 -4.80 -20.05 -21.05
N GLY A 337 -5.86 -20.87 -21.09
CA GLY A 337 -7.25 -20.42 -21.21
C GLY A 337 -7.63 -19.51 -20.05
N THR A 338 -7.43 -19.95 -18.81
CA THR A 338 -7.68 -19.15 -17.60
C THR A 338 -6.88 -17.85 -17.61
N ARG A 339 -5.57 -17.90 -17.88
CA ARG A 339 -4.73 -16.68 -17.92
C ARG A 339 -5.18 -15.68 -18.98
N ARG A 340 -5.68 -16.13 -20.13
CA ARG A 340 -6.25 -15.26 -21.17
C ARG A 340 -7.60 -14.70 -20.75
N TRP A 341 -8.44 -15.52 -20.12
CA TRP A 341 -9.77 -15.11 -19.67
C TRP A 341 -9.71 -14.02 -18.59
N LEU A 342 -8.73 -14.10 -17.70
CA LEU A 342 -8.45 -13.08 -16.68
C LEU A 342 -7.61 -11.92 -17.22
N LYS A 343 -7.78 -11.51 -18.48
CA LYS A 343 -7.21 -10.26 -19.01
C LYS A 343 -8.32 -9.26 -19.32
N PRO A 344 -8.05 -7.95 -19.18
CA PRO A 344 -8.95 -6.95 -19.70
C PRO A 344 -9.05 -7.09 -21.23
N ASN A 345 -10.26 -6.98 -21.75
CA ASN A 345 -10.52 -6.85 -23.17
C ASN A 345 -10.46 -5.38 -23.59
N THR A 346 -10.87 -4.46 -22.72
CA THR A 346 -10.79 -3.01 -22.93
C THR A 346 -10.60 -2.26 -21.60
N PHE A 347 -10.07 -1.05 -21.69
CA PHE A 347 -10.10 -0.09 -20.58
C PHE A 347 -11.42 0.69 -20.56
N THR A 348 -11.73 1.32 -19.43
CA THR A 348 -12.77 2.35 -19.36
C THR A 348 -12.14 3.74 -19.37
N SER A 349 -12.94 4.79 -19.25
CA SER A 349 -12.45 6.16 -19.04
C SER A 349 -11.80 6.40 -17.67
N THR A 350 -11.64 5.36 -16.84
CA THR A 350 -11.08 5.44 -15.50
C THR A 350 -9.83 4.57 -15.39
N TRP A 351 -8.75 5.11 -14.81
CA TRP A 351 -7.47 4.39 -14.65
C TRP A 351 -7.60 3.07 -13.88
N SER A 352 -8.46 3.05 -12.85
CA SER A 352 -8.62 1.91 -11.96
C SER A 352 -9.62 0.86 -12.47
N ALA A 353 -10.25 1.05 -13.64
CA ALA A 353 -11.30 0.15 -14.10
C ALA A 353 -11.08 -0.34 -15.53
N SER A 354 -11.32 -1.63 -15.74
CA SER A 354 -11.29 -2.26 -17.06
C SER A 354 -12.37 -3.33 -17.17
N VAL A 355 -12.70 -3.71 -18.41
CA VAL A 355 -13.75 -4.68 -18.70
C VAL A 355 -13.12 -5.90 -19.37
N GLY A 356 -13.40 -7.08 -18.82
CA GLY A 356 -13.08 -8.37 -19.41
C GLY A 356 -14.33 -9.09 -19.93
N SER A 357 -14.24 -10.39 -20.13
CA SER A 357 -15.35 -11.21 -20.65
C SER A 357 -15.99 -12.08 -19.56
N PRO A 358 -16.96 -11.66 -18.74
CA PRO A 358 -17.58 -10.35 -18.62
C PRO A 358 -17.11 -9.60 -17.36
N TRP A 359 -15.82 -9.74 -17.02
CA TRP A 359 -15.27 -9.26 -15.75
C TRP A 359 -15.39 -7.74 -15.59
N GLU A 360 -15.81 -7.30 -14.41
CA GLU A 360 -15.51 -5.97 -13.90
C GLU A 360 -14.15 -6.08 -13.20
N ILE A 361 -13.12 -5.41 -13.71
CA ILE A 361 -11.75 -5.53 -13.18
C ILE A 361 -11.37 -4.20 -12.55
N TYR A 362 -11.16 -4.21 -11.24
CA TYR A 362 -10.70 -3.04 -10.50
C TYR A 362 -9.23 -3.18 -10.12
N ARG A 363 -8.45 -2.19 -10.52
CA ARG A 363 -7.07 -2.02 -10.13
C ARG A 363 -7.01 -1.19 -8.87
N VAL A 364 -6.48 -1.79 -7.81
CA VAL A 364 -6.23 -1.14 -6.52
C VAL A 364 -4.74 -1.08 -6.26
N ASP A 365 -4.27 0.05 -5.73
CA ASP A 365 -2.92 0.24 -5.21
C ASP A 365 -2.99 0.44 -3.68
N ASN A 366 -1.83 0.52 -3.01
CA ASN A 366 -1.71 0.86 -1.58
C ASN A 366 -2.33 -0.14 -0.56
N LEU A 367 -2.65 -1.38 -0.99
CA LEU A 367 -3.08 -2.44 -0.07
C LEU A 367 -1.92 -3.24 0.55
N THR A 368 -0.74 -3.20 -0.06
CA THR A 368 0.45 -3.96 0.37
C THR A 368 1.56 -3.01 0.80
N SER A 369 2.53 -3.52 1.57
CA SER A 369 3.65 -2.70 2.09
C SER A 369 4.54 -2.10 1.01
N ASP A 370 4.56 -2.72 -0.17
CA ASP A 370 5.31 -2.29 -1.35
C ASP A 370 4.47 -1.45 -2.32
N GLY A 371 3.21 -1.15 -1.98
CA GLY A 371 2.32 -0.31 -2.79
C GLY A 371 1.99 -0.87 -4.17
N ARG A 372 2.27 -2.15 -4.45
CA ARG A 372 2.07 -2.74 -5.78
C ARG A 372 0.59 -2.78 -6.17
N ILE A 373 0.37 -2.78 -7.48
CA ILE A 373 -0.94 -2.97 -8.09
C ILE A 373 -1.47 -4.38 -7.75
N ILE A 374 -2.73 -4.44 -7.35
CA ILE A 374 -3.53 -5.67 -7.26
C ILE A 374 -4.76 -5.48 -8.15
N ASP A 375 -4.96 -6.39 -9.11
CA ASP A 375 -6.19 -6.41 -9.90
C ASP A 375 -7.20 -7.36 -9.25
N VAL A 376 -8.40 -6.85 -8.98
CA VAL A 376 -9.54 -7.56 -8.40
C VAL A 376 -10.53 -7.88 -9.51
N TYR A 377 -10.74 -9.17 -9.77
CA TYR A 377 -11.69 -9.64 -10.77
C TYR A 377 -13.03 -9.88 -10.10
N THR A 378 -14.01 -9.02 -10.39
CA THR A 378 -15.31 -9.04 -9.73
C THR A 378 -16.46 -9.13 -10.73
N LYS A 379 -17.62 -9.49 -10.18
CA LYS A 379 -18.90 -9.32 -10.85
C LYS A 379 -20.00 -9.16 -9.79
N GLY A 380 -20.75 -8.08 -9.89
CA GLY A 380 -21.99 -7.91 -9.13
C GLY A 380 -23.22 -8.46 -9.85
N GLY A 381 -24.28 -8.77 -9.10
CA GLY A 381 -25.56 -9.19 -9.66
C GLY A 381 -26.75 -8.87 -8.77
N THR A 382 -27.83 -8.40 -9.40
CA THR A 382 -29.11 -8.10 -8.75
C THR A 382 -30.25 -8.72 -9.55
N LEU A 383 -31.22 -9.33 -8.87
CA LEU A 383 -32.46 -9.83 -9.47
C LEU A 383 -33.54 -10.00 -8.40
N SER A 384 -34.74 -9.42 -8.56
CA SER A 384 -35.92 -9.68 -7.69
C SER A 384 -35.65 -9.69 -6.18
N GLY A 385 -35.00 -8.65 -5.66
CA GLY A 385 -34.68 -8.54 -4.23
C GLY A 385 -33.50 -9.41 -3.75
N TYR A 386 -32.80 -10.10 -4.67
CA TYR A 386 -31.52 -10.76 -4.43
C TYR A 386 -30.37 -9.86 -4.87
N GLN A 387 -29.31 -9.86 -4.08
CA GLN A 387 -28.05 -9.18 -4.35
C GLN A 387 -26.89 -10.17 -4.19
N SER A 388 -25.92 -10.10 -5.09
CA SER A 388 -24.80 -11.03 -5.14
C SER A 388 -23.53 -10.34 -5.60
N GLY A 389 -22.40 -10.78 -5.06
CA GLY A 389 -21.08 -10.30 -5.41
C GLY A 389 -20.07 -11.44 -5.34
N MET A 390 -19.11 -11.43 -6.27
CA MET A 390 -17.97 -12.34 -6.26
C MET A 390 -16.68 -11.56 -6.49
N ALA A 391 -15.56 -11.97 -5.90
CA ALA A 391 -14.25 -11.43 -6.20
C ALA A 391 -13.18 -12.52 -6.21
N MET A 392 -12.23 -12.42 -7.13
CA MET A 392 -11.05 -13.27 -7.23
C MET A 392 -9.79 -12.41 -7.29
N ILE A 393 -8.75 -12.81 -6.55
CA ILE A 393 -7.45 -12.15 -6.51
C ILE A 393 -6.38 -13.22 -6.81
N PRO A 394 -5.98 -13.39 -8.09
CA PRO A 394 -5.02 -14.41 -8.49
C PRO A 394 -3.69 -14.34 -7.72
N ASP A 395 -3.23 -13.13 -7.40
CA ASP A 395 -1.95 -12.86 -6.74
C ASP A 395 -1.84 -13.48 -5.34
N THR A 396 -2.94 -13.49 -4.58
CA THR A 396 -3.00 -14.05 -3.23
C THR A 396 -3.74 -15.38 -3.17
N GLY A 397 -4.37 -15.80 -4.27
CA GLY A 397 -5.23 -16.97 -4.31
C GLY A 397 -6.50 -16.81 -3.46
N LEU A 398 -6.97 -15.57 -3.23
CA LEU A 398 -8.16 -15.29 -2.45
C LEU A 398 -9.42 -15.29 -3.34
N VAL A 399 -10.49 -15.91 -2.86
CA VAL A 399 -11.81 -15.87 -3.49
C VAL A 399 -12.90 -15.50 -2.47
N VAL A 400 -13.85 -14.66 -2.87
CA VAL A 400 -14.89 -14.09 -2.00
C VAL A 400 -16.25 -14.22 -2.67
N SER A 401 -17.25 -14.71 -1.94
CA SER A 401 -18.66 -14.80 -2.35
C SER A 401 -19.54 -14.09 -1.33
N VAL A 402 -20.42 -13.20 -1.78
CA VAL A 402 -21.42 -12.52 -0.95
C VAL A 402 -22.77 -12.70 -1.61
N LEU A 403 -23.72 -13.33 -0.92
CA LEU A 403 -25.07 -13.58 -1.40
C LEU A 403 -26.07 -13.07 -0.37
N GLY A 404 -27.07 -12.33 -0.81
CA GLY A 404 -28.11 -11.81 0.07
C GLY A 404 -29.47 -11.73 -0.64
N ALA A 405 -30.55 -11.79 0.13
CA ALA A 405 -31.87 -11.48 -0.38
C ALA A 405 -32.75 -10.85 0.69
N GLY A 406 -33.71 -10.04 0.26
CA GLY A 406 -34.65 -9.33 1.13
C GLY A 406 -34.42 -7.81 1.15
N PRO A 407 -35.41 -7.07 1.66
CA PRO A 407 -35.44 -5.61 1.55
C PRO A 407 -34.33 -4.90 2.32
N GLU A 408 -33.83 -5.49 3.42
CA GLU A 408 -32.85 -4.86 4.31
C GLU A 408 -31.41 -5.02 3.79
N VAL A 409 -31.14 -5.95 2.87
CA VAL A 409 -29.79 -6.11 2.29
C VAL A 409 -29.36 -4.84 1.55
N SER A 410 -30.30 -4.16 0.89
CA SER A 410 -30.01 -2.99 0.06
C SER A 410 -29.39 -1.83 0.82
N SER A 411 -29.73 -1.65 2.11
CA SER A 411 -29.20 -0.54 2.93
C SER A 411 -27.78 -0.75 3.41
N VAL A 412 -27.29 -1.99 3.40
CA VAL A 412 -25.93 -2.36 3.84
C VAL A 412 -25.05 -2.89 2.71
N TRP A 413 -25.54 -2.89 1.47
CA TRP A 413 -24.84 -3.52 0.34
C TRP A 413 -23.46 -2.91 0.09
N ALA A 414 -23.30 -1.60 0.29
CA ALA A 414 -22.01 -0.93 0.19
C ALA A 414 -20.99 -1.47 1.20
N GLN A 415 -21.43 -1.82 2.42
CA GLN A 415 -20.61 -2.40 3.47
C GLN A 415 -20.33 -3.89 3.21
N LEU A 416 -21.29 -4.62 2.64
CA LEU A 416 -21.16 -6.00 2.21
C LEU A 416 -20.41 -6.16 0.87
N ALA A 417 -19.98 -5.06 0.25
CA ALA A 417 -19.28 -5.08 -1.02
C ALA A 417 -18.01 -5.93 -0.93
N THR A 418 -17.79 -6.75 -1.96
CA THR A 418 -16.63 -7.63 -2.04
C THR A 418 -15.31 -6.87 -1.92
N LEU A 419 -15.26 -5.62 -2.38
CA LEU A 419 -14.08 -4.76 -2.28
C LEU A 419 -13.67 -4.48 -0.83
N ASN A 420 -14.59 -4.18 0.10
CA ASN A 420 -14.23 -3.93 1.49
C ASN A 420 -13.64 -5.18 2.17
N ILE A 421 -14.18 -6.36 1.84
CA ILE A 421 -13.67 -7.65 2.33
C ILE A 421 -12.25 -7.89 1.79
N VAL A 422 -12.03 -7.59 0.50
CA VAL A 422 -10.71 -7.69 -0.14
C VAL A 422 -9.72 -6.71 0.49
N GLU A 423 -10.08 -5.44 0.67
CA GLU A 423 -9.23 -4.41 1.27
C GLU A 423 -8.77 -4.78 2.69
N ALA A 424 -9.64 -5.41 3.47
CA ALA A 424 -9.29 -5.89 4.81
C ALA A 424 -8.37 -7.12 4.80
N LEU A 425 -8.50 -8.02 3.82
CA LEU A 425 -7.78 -9.30 3.80
C LEU A 425 -6.46 -9.27 3.03
N ILE A 426 -6.33 -8.47 1.96
CA ILE A 426 -5.11 -8.45 1.15
C ILE A 426 -3.85 -8.12 1.95
N PRO A 427 -3.83 -7.14 2.88
CA PRO A 427 -2.66 -6.89 3.71
C PRO A 427 -2.28 -8.12 4.55
N ALA A 428 -3.26 -8.80 5.14
CA ALA A 428 -3.03 -9.99 5.96
C ALA A 428 -2.55 -11.20 5.13
N MET A 429 -3.09 -11.37 3.92
CA MET A 429 -2.66 -12.39 2.97
C MET A 429 -1.22 -12.11 2.47
N ASP A 430 -0.84 -10.86 2.24
CA ASP A 430 0.53 -10.48 1.88
C ASP A 430 1.51 -10.77 3.02
N MET A 431 1.14 -10.48 4.27
CA MET A 431 1.96 -10.85 5.44
C MET A 431 2.19 -12.37 5.52
N ALA A 432 1.12 -13.17 5.38
CA ALA A 432 1.22 -14.62 5.35
C ALA A 432 2.12 -15.12 4.20
N ALA A 433 1.96 -14.55 3.00
CA ALA A 433 2.78 -14.88 1.84
C ALA A 433 4.27 -14.58 2.09
N ARG A 434 4.58 -13.43 2.70
CA ARG A 434 5.95 -13.02 3.05
C ARG A 434 6.57 -13.94 4.08
N ASP A 435 5.86 -14.30 5.14
CA ASP A 435 6.38 -15.18 6.18
C ASP A 435 6.62 -16.60 5.67
N GLU A 436 5.69 -17.14 4.87
CA GLU A 436 5.88 -18.43 4.19
C GLU A 436 7.05 -18.38 3.19
N ALA A 437 7.13 -17.33 2.37
CA ALA A 437 8.22 -17.16 1.42
C ALA A 437 9.58 -17.01 2.13
N LYS A 438 9.62 -16.31 3.27
CA LYS A 438 10.84 -16.17 4.08
C LYS A 438 11.29 -17.53 4.62
N ALA A 439 10.38 -18.30 5.18
CA ALA A 439 10.68 -19.64 5.68
C ALA A 439 11.14 -20.60 4.56
N ARG A 440 10.60 -20.41 3.35
CA ARG A 440 10.83 -21.31 2.20
C ARG A 440 12.06 -20.99 1.38
N PHE A 441 12.36 -19.71 1.16
CA PHE A 441 13.37 -19.26 0.18
C PHE A 441 14.54 -18.48 0.77
N ALA A 442 14.40 -17.84 1.93
CA ALA A 442 15.47 -17.01 2.48
C ALA A 442 16.64 -17.87 3.00
N GLY A 443 17.86 -17.44 2.72
CA GLY A 443 19.08 -18.14 3.13
C GLY A 443 20.21 -18.00 2.13
N GLN A 444 21.36 -18.56 2.51
CA GLN A 444 22.54 -18.63 1.65
C GLN A 444 22.53 -19.91 0.82
N TYR A 445 22.74 -19.76 -0.47
CA TYR A 445 22.87 -20.85 -1.43
C TYR A 445 24.31 -20.89 -1.91
N VAL A 446 24.96 -22.05 -1.79
CA VAL A 446 26.39 -22.21 -2.12
C VAL A 446 26.60 -23.48 -2.93
N ASP A 447 27.16 -23.34 -4.12
CA ASP A 447 27.74 -24.45 -4.88
C ASP A 447 29.24 -24.53 -4.61
N LYS A 448 29.61 -25.41 -3.68
CA LYS A 448 31.01 -25.64 -3.28
C LYS A 448 31.90 -26.14 -4.42
N LYS A 449 31.33 -26.73 -5.50
CA LYS A 449 32.13 -27.25 -6.62
C LYS A 449 32.64 -26.12 -7.51
N THR A 450 31.83 -25.10 -7.69
CA THR A 450 32.14 -24.01 -8.64
C THR A 450 32.55 -22.72 -7.95
N GLY A 451 32.38 -22.59 -6.63
CA GLY A 451 32.58 -21.32 -5.91
C GLY A 451 31.43 -20.33 -6.11
N SER A 452 30.31 -20.76 -6.70
CA SER A 452 29.14 -19.90 -6.89
C SER A 452 28.33 -19.81 -5.61
N ALA A 453 27.85 -18.62 -5.27
CA ALA A 453 27.03 -18.38 -4.09
C ALA A 453 26.04 -17.24 -4.32
N LEU A 454 24.94 -17.24 -3.59
CA LEU A 454 24.02 -16.10 -3.51
C LEU A 454 23.30 -16.09 -2.16
N MET A 455 22.80 -14.92 -1.76
CA MET A 455 21.99 -14.74 -0.57
C MET A 455 20.58 -14.29 -0.98
N LEU A 456 19.57 -14.98 -0.47
CA LEU A 456 18.18 -14.57 -0.58
C LEU A 456 17.65 -14.08 0.77
N SER A 457 16.97 -12.95 0.76
CA SER A 457 16.28 -12.41 1.93
C SER A 457 14.94 -11.78 1.54
N LEU A 458 14.23 -11.26 2.53
CA LEU A 458 13.00 -10.51 2.36
C LEU A 458 13.06 -9.23 3.20
N ASP A 459 12.51 -8.17 2.64
CA ASP A 459 12.24 -6.89 3.31
C ASP A 459 10.79 -6.46 2.99
N ASN A 460 10.47 -5.19 3.21
CA ASN A 460 9.12 -4.65 2.97
C ASN A 460 8.81 -4.37 1.49
N GLY A 461 9.80 -4.48 0.59
CA GLY A 461 9.65 -4.28 -0.85
C GLY A 461 9.09 -5.52 -1.57
N PRO A 462 8.89 -5.43 -2.90
CA PRO A 462 8.30 -6.51 -3.69
C PRO A 462 9.33 -7.61 -3.99
N GLY A 463 8.90 -8.87 -3.98
CA GLY A 463 9.72 -10.03 -4.36
C GLY A 463 10.86 -10.36 -3.37
N LEU A 464 11.61 -11.42 -3.67
CA LEU A 464 12.78 -11.80 -2.86
C LEU A 464 13.96 -10.87 -3.17
N VAL A 465 14.73 -10.51 -2.16
CA VAL A 465 15.99 -9.77 -2.33
C VAL A 465 17.10 -10.77 -2.64
N LEU A 466 17.74 -10.64 -3.80
CA LEU A 466 18.97 -11.35 -4.14
C LEU A 466 20.16 -10.42 -3.94
N SER A 467 21.09 -10.82 -3.08
CA SER A 467 22.34 -10.11 -2.78
C SER A 467 23.53 -11.08 -2.73
N ASN A 468 24.75 -10.54 -2.61
CA ASN A 468 26.01 -11.32 -2.53
C ASN A 468 26.11 -12.40 -3.61
N TRP A 469 25.81 -12.04 -4.86
CA TRP A 469 25.76 -12.99 -5.97
C TRP A 469 27.12 -13.18 -6.59
N THR A 470 27.72 -14.33 -6.30
CA THR A 470 28.98 -14.79 -6.88
C THR A 470 28.72 -15.91 -7.88
N ALA A 471 29.19 -15.75 -9.11
CA ALA A 471 29.22 -16.80 -10.12
C ALA A 471 30.68 -17.21 -10.34
N ARG A 472 31.12 -18.28 -9.68
CA ARG A 472 32.49 -18.81 -9.75
C ARG A 472 33.57 -17.83 -9.34
N ASP A 473 33.47 -17.39 -8.08
CA ASP A 473 34.37 -16.41 -7.51
C ASP A 473 34.34 -15.03 -8.20
N PHE A 474 33.44 -14.83 -9.16
CA PHE A 474 33.18 -13.54 -9.80
C PHE A 474 31.93 -12.90 -9.20
N ASP A 475 32.10 -11.71 -8.61
CA ASP A 475 30.99 -10.96 -8.01
C ASP A 475 30.14 -10.32 -9.11
N VAL A 476 28.91 -10.78 -9.27
CA VAL A 476 28.05 -10.44 -10.41
C VAL A 476 27.49 -9.03 -10.27
N LEU A 477 26.98 -8.67 -9.09
CA LEU A 477 26.23 -7.41 -8.91
C LEU A 477 27.10 -6.17 -9.16
N PRO A 478 28.29 -6.02 -8.55
CA PRO A 478 29.18 -4.88 -8.84
C PRO A 478 29.67 -4.85 -10.30
N ASN A 479 29.65 -5.99 -10.99
CA ASN A 479 30.11 -6.12 -12.37
C ASN A 479 28.97 -6.17 -13.40
N LEU A 480 27.72 -5.83 -13.03
CA LEU A 480 26.57 -5.93 -13.95
C LEU A 480 26.75 -5.16 -15.27
N ASN A 481 27.42 -3.99 -15.22
CA ASN A 481 27.74 -3.20 -16.41
C ASN A 481 28.52 -3.98 -17.47
N ARG A 482 29.34 -4.95 -17.04
CA ARG A 482 30.22 -5.73 -17.92
C ARG A 482 29.47 -6.76 -18.78
N PHE A 483 28.25 -7.10 -18.39
CA PHE A 483 27.38 -8.00 -19.15
C PHE A 483 26.62 -7.27 -20.27
N GLN A 484 26.73 -5.94 -20.36
CA GLN A 484 26.17 -5.18 -21.47
C GLN A 484 27.04 -5.30 -22.73
N PRO A 485 26.43 -5.42 -23.94
CA PRO A 485 27.18 -5.42 -25.19
C PRO A 485 28.12 -4.20 -25.30
N GLY A 486 29.40 -4.44 -25.56
CA GLY A 486 30.41 -3.39 -25.68
C GLY A 486 31.04 -2.89 -24.38
N ARG A 487 30.59 -3.32 -23.19
CA ARG A 487 31.10 -2.88 -21.88
C ARG A 487 31.89 -3.96 -21.11
N TYR A 488 32.33 -5.04 -21.75
CA TYR A 488 33.02 -6.16 -21.08
C TYR A 488 34.32 -5.78 -20.34
N ASN A 489 34.96 -4.69 -20.76
CA ASN A 489 36.15 -4.10 -20.13
C ASN A 489 35.84 -3.02 -19.09
N ASP A 490 34.56 -2.74 -18.82
CA ASP A 490 34.17 -1.75 -17.82
C ASP A 490 34.66 -2.18 -16.43
N THR A 491 35.31 -1.26 -15.72
CA THR A 491 35.82 -1.47 -14.37
C THR A 491 35.01 -0.70 -13.32
N ALA A 492 34.02 0.07 -13.74
CA ALA A 492 33.15 0.80 -12.83
C ALA A 492 32.19 -0.16 -12.12
N ASP A 493 32.13 -0.04 -10.79
CA ASP A 493 31.10 -0.69 -9.98
C ASP A 493 29.72 -0.24 -10.50
N SER A 494 28.84 -1.19 -10.75
CA SER A 494 27.46 -0.92 -11.17
C SER A 494 26.67 -0.12 -10.13
N GLY A 495 27.11 -0.12 -8.86
CA GLY A 495 26.40 0.46 -7.73
C GLY A 495 25.26 -0.42 -7.22
N ILE A 496 24.86 -1.45 -7.97
CA ILE A 496 23.74 -2.33 -7.62
C ILE A 496 24.17 -3.28 -6.51
N LYS A 497 23.52 -3.16 -5.34
CA LYS A 497 23.81 -4.02 -4.17
C LYS A 497 22.84 -5.19 -4.01
N SER A 498 21.66 -5.11 -4.63
CA SER A 498 20.70 -6.21 -4.69
C SER A 498 19.77 -6.09 -5.89
N VAL A 499 19.15 -7.20 -6.27
CA VAL A 499 18.09 -7.26 -7.29
C VAL A 499 16.88 -8.03 -6.75
N ARG A 500 15.72 -7.85 -7.37
CA ARG A 500 14.49 -8.53 -6.93
C ARG A 500 14.21 -9.76 -7.76
N LEU A 501 13.88 -10.88 -7.12
CA LEU A 501 13.37 -12.08 -7.79
C LEU A 501 11.86 -12.16 -7.67
N TYR A 502 11.21 -12.49 -8.79
CA TYR A 502 9.76 -12.69 -8.89
C TYR A 502 9.41 -14.06 -9.47
N PRO A 503 8.34 -14.71 -9.00
CA PRO A 503 7.90 -15.97 -9.55
C PRO A 503 7.32 -15.79 -10.95
N THR A 504 7.62 -16.71 -11.86
CA THR A 504 7.04 -16.68 -13.22
C THR A 504 5.68 -17.35 -13.33
N GLY A 505 5.27 -18.07 -12.28
CA GLY A 505 4.14 -19.00 -12.32
C GLY A 505 4.41 -20.31 -13.07
N ILE A 506 5.60 -20.50 -13.63
CA ILE A 506 6.04 -21.77 -14.23
C ILE A 506 6.61 -22.64 -13.12
N GLU A 507 5.82 -23.56 -12.60
CA GLU A 507 6.24 -24.50 -11.57
C GLU A 507 5.66 -25.91 -11.77
N ASN A 508 6.34 -26.89 -11.19
CA ASN A 508 5.85 -28.25 -10.98
C ASN A 508 6.10 -28.66 -9.53
N LYS A 509 5.77 -29.92 -9.16
CA LYS A 509 5.91 -30.41 -7.78
C LYS A 509 7.34 -30.35 -7.21
N SER A 510 8.34 -30.26 -8.07
CA SER A 510 9.75 -30.36 -7.71
C SER A 510 10.58 -29.11 -8.06
N ARG A 511 10.13 -28.25 -8.97
CA ARG A 511 10.90 -27.09 -9.44
C ARG A 511 10.01 -25.90 -9.77
N ALA A 512 10.51 -24.67 -9.62
CA ALA A 512 9.83 -23.44 -10.03
C ALA A 512 10.80 -22.41 -10.62
N ALA A 513 10.37 -21.75 -11.70
CA ALA A 513 11.14 -20.72 -12.38
C ALA A 513 10.79 -19.32 -11.89
N TRP A 514 11.83 -18.50 -11.74
CA TRP A 514 11.81 -17.13 -11.25
C TRP A 514 12.58 -16.21 -12.20
N ARG A 515 12.34 -14.91 -12.09
CA ARG A 515 13.07 -13.88 -12.83
C ARG A 515 13.65 -12.82 -11.92
N ALA A 516 14.93 -12.51 -12.11
CA ALA A 516 15.53 -11.31 -11.53
C ALA A 516 15.13 -10.07 -12.34
N VAL A 517 14.77 -9.00 -11.66
CA VAL A 517 14.58 -7.69 -12.28
C VAL A 517 15.70 -6.79 -11.81
N PHE A 518 16.46 -6.31 -12.78
CA PHE A 518 17.52 -5.35 -12.57
C PHE A 518 16.90 -3.95 -12.51
N PRO A 519 17.12 -3.18 -11.44
CA PRO A 519 16.62 -1.82 -11.38
C PRO A 519 17.29 -0.98 -12.47
N THR A 520 16.47 -0.26 -13.23
CA THR A 520 16.94 0.62 -14.32
C THR A 520 17.13 2.05 -13.87
N LEU A 521 16.39 2.47 -12.85
CA LEU A 521 16.36 3.84 -12.32
C LEU A 521 16.26 3.78 -10.79
N SER A 522 16.82 4.76 -10.12
CA SER A 522 16.44 5.13 -8.75
C SER A 522 15.07 5.79 -8.72
N ASP A 523 14.45 5.87 -7.54
CA ASP A 523 13.19 6.61 -7.36
C ASP A 523 13.34 8.08 -7.81
N THR A 524 14.45 8.73 -7.47
CA THR A 524 14.72 10.13 -7.85
C THR A 524 14.81 10.32 -9.37
N GLU A 525 15.51 9.43 -10.07
CA GLU A 525 15.59 9.48 -11.55
C GLU A 525 14.23 9.18 -12.18
N ALA A 526 13.48 8.24 -11.62
CA ALA A 526 12.15 7.91 -12.08
C ALA A 526 11.20 9.11 -11.93
N ASP A 527 11.17 9.73 -10.75
CA ASP A 527 10.34 10.90 -10.45
C ASP A 527 10.70 12.10 -11.34
N MET A 528 11.99 12.31 -11.61
CA MET A 528 12.45 13.34 -12.55
C MET A 528 11.88 13.10 -13.96
N ILE A 529 11.99 11.87 -14.48
CA ILE A 529 11.49 11.53 -15.82
C ILE A 529 9.95 11.63 -15.86
N GLU A 530 9.27 11.18 -14.82
CA GLU A 530 7.81 11.23 -14.71
C GLU A 530 7.30 12.67 -14.62
N GLY A 531 8.04 13.57 -13.96
CA GLY A 531 7.75 15.01 -13.93
C GLY A 531 7.80 15.69 -15.30
N LEU A 532 8.49 15.10 -16.29
CA LEU A 532 8.56 15.61 -17.66
C LEU A 532 7.37 15.18 -18.53
N THR A 533 6.49 14.30 -18.03
CA THR A 533 5.35 13.76 -18.79
C THR A 533 4.05 13.82 -17.99
N LYS A 534 2.93 13.57 -18.66
CA LYS A 534 1.61 13.33 -18.02
C LYS A 534 1.26 11.85 -17.95
N VAL A 535 2.14 10.99 -18.43
CA VAL A 535 1.96 9.52 -18.40
C VAL A 535 2.40 9.00 -17.04
N LYS A 536 1.41 8.57 -16.24
CA LYS A 536 1.65 7.93 -14.92
C LYS A 536 2.50 6.66 -15.09
N ASP A 537 3.49 6.48 -14.22
CA ASP A 537 4.36 5.30 -14.16
C ASP A 537 5.12 5.02 -15.48
N VAL A 538 5.42 6.04 -16.29
CA VAL A 538 6.07 5.85 -17.61
C VAL A 538 7.43 5.16 -17.52
N THR A 539 8.07 5.22 -16.34
CA THR A 539 9.38 4.63 -16.08
C THR A 539 9.30 3.13 -15.75
N CYS A 540 8.12 2.59 -15.47
CA CYS A 540 7.93 1.17 -15.19
C CYS A 540 7.92 0.31 -16.46
N ILE A 541 9.13 0.07 -16.99
CA ILE A 541 9.38 -0.66 -18.25
C ILE A 541 9.83 -2.11 -18.07
N THR A 542 9.61 -2.72 -16.91
CA THR A 542 10.12 -4.07 -16.58
C THR A 542 9.79 -5.13 -17.63
N TRP A 543 8.60 -5.07 -18.23
CA TRP A 543 8.19 -6.00 -19.28
C TRP A 543 9.07 -5.93 -20.55
N HIS A 544 9.70 -4.78 -20.82
CA HIS A 544 10.68 -4.64 -21.88
C HIS A 544 12.06 -5.18 -21.51
N MET A 545 12.38 -5.30 -20.23
CA MET A 545 13.73 -5.56 -19.72
C MET A 545 14.00 -7.02 -19.34
N LEU A 546 12.96 -7.82 -19.14
CA LEU A 546 13.10 -9.26 -18.90
C LEU A 546 13.70 -9.98 -20.11
N ASP A 547 14.54 -10.99 -19.85
CA ASP A 547 15.13 -11.87 -20.88
C ASP A 547 16.03 -11.16 -21.91
N ARG A 548 16.78 -10.11 -21.48
CA ARG A 548 17.66 -9.33 -22.37
C ARG A 548 19.13 -9.75 -22.34
N PHE A 549 19.63 -10.17 -21.18
CA PHE A 549 21.02 -10.60 -21.02
C PHE A 549 21.09 -12.12 -21.18
N ILE A 550 21.32 -12.60 -22.41
CA ILE A 550 21.31 -14.03 -22.76
C ILE A 550 22.72 -14.52 -23.02
N TYR A 551 23.07 -15.68 -22.44
CA TYR A 551 24.28 -16.43 -22.73
C TYR A 551 23.93 -17.89 -22.96
N ASN A 552 24.39 -18.44 -24.09
CA ASN A 552 24.11 -19.82 -24.47
C ASN A 552 22.60 -20.17 -24.49
N GLY A 553 21.77 -19.21 -24.90
CA GLY A 553 20.31 -19.39 -24.97
C GLY A 553 19.59 -19.36 -23.62
N LEU A 554 20.30 -19.11 -22.50
CA LEU A 554 19.68 -18.87 -21.20
C LEU A 554 19.94 -17.45 -20.72
N SER A 555 18.92 -16.88 -20.09
CA SER A 555 18.96 -15.53 -19.60
C SER A 555 19.59 -15.45 -18.21
N MET A 556 20.36 -14.38 -17.96
CA MET A 556 21.01 -14.13 -16.68
C MET A 556 20.01 -13.85 -15.56
N ASP A 557 18.82 -13.37 -15.90
CA ASP A 557 17.72 -13.19 -14.96
C ASP A 557 16.95 -14.49 -14.69
N HIS A 558 17.26 -15.62 -15.32
CA HIS A 558 16.57 -16.88 -15.06
C HIS A 558 17.10 -17.58 -13.80
N PHE A 559 16.22 -17.77 -12.82
CA PHE A 559 16.50 -18.55 -11.62
C PHE A 559 15.52 -19.71 -11.50
N GLU A 560 15.99 -20.82 -10.94
CA GLU A 560 15.16 -21.99 -10.75
C GLU A 560 15.40 -22.61 -9.37
N PHE A 561 14.33 -22.78 -8.60
CA PHE A 561 14.36 -23.43 -7.31
C PHE A 561 13.95 -24.89 -7.46
N GLN A 562 14.67 -25.79 -6.77
CA GLN A 562 14.20 -27.16 -6.57
C GLN A 562 13.64 -27.32 -5.16
N TYR A 563 12.61 -28.14 -5.00
CA TYR A 563 11.96 -28.36 -3.72
C TYR A 563 12.39 -29.69 -3.10
N GLY A 564 12.86 -29.62 -1.85
CA GLY A 564 13.08 -30.79 -1.01
C GLY A 564 11.76 -31.46 -0.63
N LYS A 565 11.84 -32.67 -0.04
CA LYS A 565 10.65 -33.37 0.49
C LYS A 565 9.94 -32.59 1.61
N ASP A 566 10.66 -31.70 2.29
CA ASP A 566 10.19 -30.78 3.32
C ASP A 566 9.60 -29.47 2.75
N GLY A 567 9.55 -29.33 1.43
CA GLY A 567 9.02 -28.13 0.74
C GLY A 567 9.96 -26.93 0.74
N LYS A 568 11.12 -27.01 1.43
CA LYS A 568 12.15 -25.98 1.40
C LYS A 568 12.81 -25.91 0.03
N ALA A 569 13.10 -24.71 -0.41
CA ALA A 569 13.86 -24.51 -1.63
C ALA A 569 15.32 -24.88 -1.38
N THR A 570 15.86 -25.71 -2.26
CA THR A 570 17.29 -25.95 -2.40
C THR A 570 17.69 -25.40 -3.76
N SER A 571 18.82 -24.70 -3.84
CA SER A 571 19.35 -24.35 -5.15
C SER A 571 19.95 -25.60 -5.76
N HIS A 572 19.52 -25.89 -6.98
CA HIS A 572 20.32 -26.70 -7.87
C HIS A 572 20.31 -25.96 -9.20
N GLN A 573 21.42 -25.30 -9.47
CA GLN A 573 21.71 -24.75 -10.78
C GLN A 573 21.91 -25.95 -11.72
N ASP A 574 21.16 -26.05 -12.82
CA ASP A 574 21.44 -27.10 -13.82
C ASP A 574 22.77 -26.77 -14.51
N THR A 575 23.83 -27.39 -14.00
CA THR A 575 25.22 -27.30 -14.46
C THR A 575 25.43 -27.65 -15.95
N ARG A 576 24.38 -28.03 -16.69
CA ARG A 576 24.45 -28.30 -18.13
C ARG A 576 24.08 -27.13 -19.04
N LYS A 577 23.38 -26.08 -18.58
CA LYS A 577 22.82 -25.06 -19.52
C LYS A 577 22.83 -23.59 -19.10
N SER A 578 22.97 -23.21 -17.82
CA SER A 578 23.14 -21.80 -17.42
C SER A 578 24.60 -21.47 -17.20
N ILE A 579 25.04 -20.26 -17.60
CA ILE A 579 26.35 -19.65 -17.33
C ILE A 579 26.89 -20.20 -15.99
N THR A 580 27.87 -21.11 -15.95
CA THR A 580 29.16 -21.06 -16.66
C THR A 580 29.72 -22.52 -16.91
N MET A 581 30.94 -22.67 -17.46
CA MET A 581 31.83 -23.87 -17.69
C MET A 581 31.74 -24.53 -19.07
N HIS A 582 32.64 -24.14 -19.97
CA HIS A 582 33.82 -24.92 -20.36
C HIS A 582 34.90 -23.98 -20.96
N SER A 583 36.10 -24.53 -21.15
CA SER A 583 37.41 -23.96 -21.52
C SER A 583 37.51 -23.26 -22.90
N VAL A 584 38.62 -22.51 -23.08
CA VAL A 584 39.39 -22.22 -24.33
C VAL A 584 39.33 -20.80 -24.93
N THR A 585 40.35 -20.00 -24.56
CA THR A 585 41.34 -19.28 -25.42
C THR A 585 40.97 -18.05 -26.29
N ARG A 586 41.62 -16.91 -25.94
CA ARG A 586 42.13 -15.73 -26.71
C ARG A 586 41.43 -15.33 -28.03
N PHE A 587 41.07 -14.03 -28.15
CA PHE A 587 41.56 -13.14 -29.23
C PHE A 587 41.33 -11.64 -28.91
N LEU A 588 42.10 -10.80 -29.60
CA LEU A 588 42.58 -9.45 -29.28
C LEU A 588 41.86 -8.31 -30.06
N ILE A 589 41.90 -7.11 -29.44
CA ILE A 589 42.08 -5.74 -30.00
C ILE A 589 40.93 -5.07 -30.78
N GLY A 590 40.59 -3.85 -30.32
CA GLY A 590 40.55 -2.66 -31.20
C GLY A 590 39.31 -1.76 -31.11
N LEU A 591 39.32 -0.74 -30.25
CA LEU A 591 39.52 0.69 -30.59
C LEU A 591 39.02 1.58 -29.44
N SER A 592 39.91 2.46 -28.99
CA SER A 592 39.71 3.51 -27.99
C SER A 592 39.77 4.88 -28.66
N ALA A 593 38.93 5.82 -28.18
CA ALA A 593 39.00 7.29 -28.26
C ALA A 593 37.56 7.83 -28.10
N LEU A 594 37.19 8.90 -27.41
CA LEU A 594 37.78 9.99 -26.61
C LEU A 594 36.54 10.50 -25.81
N LEU A 595 36.60 10.86 -24.53
CA LEU A 595 36.87 12.23 -24.10
C LEU A 595 36.96 12.29 -22.58
N THR A 596 37.92 13.08 -22.13
CA THR A 596 38.34 13.33 -20.76
C THR A 596 37.51 14.41 -20.05
N ALA A 597 37.47 14.24 -18.73
CA ALA A 597 37.52 15.27 -17.69
C ALA A 597 36.25 16.09 -17.40
N LEU A 598 35.52 15.65 -16.37
CA LEU A 598 35.01 16.53 -15.33
C LEU A 598 35.31 15.86 -13.98
N ALA A 599 36.12 16.51 -13.16
CA ALA A 599 36.35 16.11 -11.79
C ALA A 599 35.11 16.50 -10.97
N THR A 600 34.56 15.55 -10.21
CA THR A 600 33.59 15.82 -9.14
C THR A 600 34.11 15.30 -7.81
N PRO A 601 33.71 15.92 -6.69
CA PRO A 601 34.37 15.79 -5.40
C PRO A 601 33.93 14.51 -4.69
N THR A 602 34.85 13.93 -3.94
CA THR A 602 34.66 12.77 -3.08
C THR A 602 33.59 13.02 -2.00
N GLY A 603 32.47 12.29 -2.03
CA GLY A 603 31.54 12.22 -0.91
C GLY A 603 32.15 11.45 0.27
N HIS A 604 32.20 12.08 1.45
CA HIS A 604 32.72 11.45 2.67
C HIS A 604 31.68 10.52 3.29
N THR A 605 32.01 9.23 3.46
CA THR A 605 31.20 8.27 4.22
C THR A 605 31.16 8.67 5.71
N LYS A 606 29.96 8.94 6.26
CA LYS A 606 29.75 9.27 7.69
C LYS A 606 30.10 8.07 8.58
N ASN A 607 30.82 8.30 9.68
CA ASN A 607 31.20 7.25 10.62
C ASN A 607 30.26 7.24 11.84
N CYS A 608 29.21 6.42 11.78
CA CYS A 608 28.13 6.36 12.76
C CYS A 608 27.75 4.93 13.16
N VAL A 609 27.28 4.74 14.39
CA VAL A 609 26.77 3.46 14.91
C VAL A 609 25.36 3.64 15.50
N GLN A 610 24.47 2.68 15.22
CA GLN A 610 23.13 2.65 15.78
C GLN A 610 23.12 1.85 17.09
N LEU A 611 22.50 2.41 18.13
CA LEU A 611 22.51 1.90 19.49
C LEU A 611 21.08 1.68 20.00
N GLN A 612 20.92 0.63 20.79
CA GLN A 612 19.78 0.46 21.68
C GLN A 612 20.29 0.44 23.12
N ILE A 613 20.04 1.52 23.84
CA ILE A 613 20.61 1.82 25.16
C ILE A 613 19.57 1.51 26.25
N PRO A 614 19.78 0.53 27.13
CA PRO A 614 18.96 0.36 28.33
C PRO A 614 19.27 1.48 29.33
N VAL A 615 18.27 2.30 29.65
CA VAL A 615 18.39 3.43 30.56
C VAL A 615 17.47 3.23 31.75
N THR A 616 18.04 3.03 32.94
CA THR A 616 17.27 2.97 34.19
C THR A 616 17.10 4.37 34.73
N ALA A 617 15.87 4.88 34.76
CA ALA A 617 15.56 6.24 35.16
C ALA A 617 14.36 6.27 36.12
N SER A 618 14.37 7.26 37.01
CA SER A 618 13.26 7.54 37.92
C SER A 618 12.96 9.03 37.97
N ALA A 619 11.67 9.37 38.08
CA ALA A 619 11.20 10.73 38.22
C ALA A 619 9.97 10.80 39.13
N ASN A 620 9.75 11.98 39.71
CA ASN A 620 8.49 12.33 40.36
C ASN A 620 7.62 13.06 39.34
N ASN A 621 6.90 12.31 38.52
CA ASN A 621 5.94 12.83 37.57
C ASN A 621 4.72 13.42 38.30
N THR A 622 3.83 14.07 37.55
CA THR A 622 2.61 14.66 38.11
C THR A 622 1.40 13.80 37.77
N ARG A 623 0.50 13.59 38.72
CA ARG A 623 -0.81 12.98 38.46
C ARG A 623 -1.76 14.06 37.95
N TYR A 624 -2.08 14.03 36.66
CA TYR A 624 -3.03 14.95 36.05
C TYR A 624 -4.47 14.43 36.15
N ASN A 625 -5.41 15.31 36.46
CA ASN A 625 -6.85 15.05 36.29
C ASN A 625 -7.24 15.37 34.84
N SER A 626 -7.05 14.43 33.93
CA SER A 626 -7.33 14.62 32.50
C SER A 626 -8.25 13.52 31.97
N VAL A 627 -9.02 13.83 30.93
CA VAL A 627 -9.79 12.84 30.18
C VAL A 627 -8.88 11.73 29.70
N LYS A 628 -9.36 10.48 29.79
CA LYS A 628 -8.67 9.32 29.25
C LYS A 628 -8.92 9.27 27.74
N VAL A 629 -7.85 9.31 26.96
CA VAL A 629 -7.82 9.46 25.52
C VAL A 629 -7.64 8.09 24.88
N GLU A 630 -8.74 7.50 24.47
CA GLU A 630 -8.79 6.20 23.79
C GLU A 630 -9.42 6.30 22.39
N SER A 631 -9.83 7.51 21.99
CA SER A 631 -10.40 7.84 20.70
C SER A 631 -10.10 9.30 20.31
N ASN A 632 -10.37 9.65 19.05
CA ASN A 632 -10.35 11.03 18.55
C ASN A 632 -11.34 11.93 19.29
N ILE A 633 -12.49 11.39 19.74
CA ILE A 633 -13.48 12.16 20.51
C ILE A 633 -12.86 12.60 21.85
N ASP A 634 -12.25 11.66 22.56
CA ASP A 634 -11.61 11.94 23.85
C ASP A 634 -10.40 12.88 23.69
N LEU A 635 -9.66 12.76 22.58
CA LEU A 635 -8.53 13.65 22.32
C LEU A 635 -8.98 15.09 22.10
N VAL A 636 -10.08 15.30 21.37
CA VAL A 636 -10.65 16.64 21.18
C VAL A 636 -11.06 17.23 22.52
N ASP A 637 -11.68 16.43 23.40
CA ASP A 637 -12.05 16.85 24.76
C ASP A 637 -10.81 17.23 25.60
N PHE A 638 -9.77 16.38 25.56
CA PHE A 638 -8.48 16.69 26.18
C PHE A 638 -7.84 17.99 25.66
N VAL A 639 -7.89 18.24 24.35
CA VAL A 639 -7.38 19.48 23.75
C VAL A 639 -8.18 20.69 24.24
N TRP A 640 -9.51 20.56 24.34
CA TRP A 640 -10.37 21.62 24.85
C TRP A 640 -10.06 21.96 26.31
N ASP A 641 -9.94 20.93 27.14
CA ASP A 641 -9.57 21.04 28.55
C ASP A 641 -8.19 21.68 28.71
N THR A 642 -7.19 21.20 27.98
CA THR A 642 -5.82 21.71 28.09
C THR A 642 -5.63 23.11 27.53
N SER A 643 -6.48 23.58 26.61
CA SER A 643 -6.48 24.95 26.11
C SER A 643 -7.20 25.94 27.04
N THR A 644 -8.07 25.48 27.95
CA THR A 644 -8.91 26.36 28.80
C THR A 644 -8.59 26.27 30.30
N TRP A 645 -7.87 25.25 30.77
CA TRP A 645 -7.52 25.08 32.18
C TRP A 645 -6.28 25.85 32.64
N SER A 646 -6.21 26.23 33.93
CA SER A 646 -4.97 26.69 34.58
C SER A 646 -4.18 25.51 35.18
N HIS A 647 -2.85 25.56 35.14
CA HIS A 647 -1.97 24.44 35.54
C HIS A 647 -2.13 24.01 37.01
N ALA A 648 -2.33 24.97 37.92
CA ALA A 648 -2.53 24.71 39.35
C ALA A 648 -3.80 23.88 39.63
N ASN A 649 -4.79 23.93 38.74
CA ASN A 649 -6.04 23.19 38.86
C ASN A 649 -5.95 21.77 38.27
N ARG A 650 -4.84 21.40 37.61
CA ARG A 650 -4.67 20.12 36.88
C ARG A 650 -3.98 19.02 37.70
N SER A 651 -3.16 19.39 38.69
CA SER A 651 -2.36 18.45 39.47
C SER A 651 -3.15 17.92 40.66
N THR A 652 -3.25 16.59 40.78
CA THR A 652 -3.88 15.89 41.92
C THR A 652 -2.87 15.26 42.86
N GLY A 653 -1.58 15.38 42.56
CA GLY A 653 -0.50 14.88 43.39
C GLY A 653 0.74 14.47 42.61
N VAL A 654 1.74 13.99 43.34
CA VAL A 654 2.99 13.46 42.79
C VAL A 654 2.81 11.98 42.42
N LEU A 655 3.42 11.57 41.31
CA LEU A 655 3.43 10.22 40.79
C LEU A 655 4.89 9.73 40.60
N PRO A 656 5.45 8.99 41.56
CA PRO A 656 6.76 8.39 41.40
C PRO A 656 6.74 7.34 40.29
N VAL A 657 7.69 7.44 39.36
CA VAL A 657 7.91 6.45 38.29
C VAL A 657 9.36 6.01 38.30
N HIS A 658 9.59 4.72 38.07
CA HIS A 658 10.92 4.12 37.99
C HIS A 658 10.87 2.93 37.04
N GLY A 659 11.79 2.86 36.09
CA GLY A 659 11.87 1.75 35.15
C GLY A 659 13.16 1.74 34.35
N THR A 660 13.38 0.65 33.61
CA THR A 660 14.44 0.55 32.61
C THR A 660 13.84 0.64 31.23
N TYR A 661 14.20 1.68 30.50
CA TYR A 661 13.66 1.99 29.18
C TYR A 661 14.72 1.75 28.12
N SER A 662 14.35 1.02 27.07
CA SER A 662 15.18 0.85 25.89
C SER A 662 15.11 2.11 25.02
N ILE A 663 16.22 2.83 24.86
CA ILE A 663 16.33 4.09 24.12
C ILE A 663 17.12 3.87 22.83
N SER A 664 16.51 4.20 21.67
CA SER A 664 17.18 4.09 20.38
C SER A 664 18.00 5.36 20.11
N ALA A 665 19.28 5.19 19.74
CA ALA A 665 20.20 6.30 19.50
C ALA A 665 21.14 6.03 18.32
N GLN A 666 21.77 7.09 17.82
CA GLN A 666 22.83 7.06 16.81
C GLN A 666 24.01 7.88 17.35
N LEU A 667 25.19 7.25 17.42
CA LEU A 667 26.43 7.92 17.80
C LEU A 667 27.32 8.06 16.57
N CYS A 668 27.73 9.28 16.25
CA CYS A 668 28.64 9.57 15.15
C CYS A 668 29.92 10.23 15.67
N ILE A 669 31.07 9.74 15.20
CA ILE A 669 32.40 10.21 15.63
C ILE A 669 33.23 10.52 14.37
N PRO A 670 33.82 11.72 14.24
CA PRO A 670 34.63 12.06 13.09
C PRO A 670 35.96 11.29 13.10
N ALA A 671 36.37 10.74 11.96
CA ALA A 671 37.53 9.85 11.85
C ALA A 671 38.85 10.47 12.32
N ASN A 672 39.07 11.78 12.11
CA ASN A 672 40.31 12.50 12.46
C ASN A 672 40.04 13.95 12.95
N GLY A 673 39.01 14.17 13.76
CA GLY A 673 38.64 15.52 14.24
C GLY A 673 39.38 15.94 15.52
N LYS A 674 40.04 17.12 15.53
CA LYS A 674 40.62 17.72 16.75
C LYS A 674 39.58 17.93 17.87
N LYS A 675 38.30 18.07 17.50
CA LYS A 675 37.16 18.31 18.41
C LYS A 675 36.34 17.05 18.70
N SER A 676 36.81 15.86 18.31
CA SER A 676 36.07 14.59 18.51
C SER A 676 35.76 14.30 20.00
N HIS A 677 36.56 14.85 20.90
CA HIS A 677 36.39 14.78 22.35
C HIS A 677 35.23 15.63 22.91
N VAL A 678 34.59 16.45 22.08
CA VAL A 678 33.38 17.19 22.41
C VAL A 678 32.19 16.41 21.82
N LEU A 679 31.32 15.91 22.69
CA LEU A 679 30.10 15.22 22.30
C LEU A 679 28.91 16.18 22.41
N GLN A 680 28.17 16.31 21.31
CA GLN A 680 26.86 16.95 21.32
C GLN A 680 25.78 15.87 21.56
N ILE A 681 24.91 16.05 22.55
CA ILE A 681 23.74 15.19 22.76
C ILE A 681 22.50 15.96 22.28
N ALA A 682 21.91 15.49 21.20
CA ALA A 682 20.86 16.19 20.47
C ALA A 682 19.47 15.58 20.74
N THR A 683 18.57 16.38 21.31
CA THR A 683 17.22 15.98 21.74
C THR A 683 16.16 16.61 20.84
N HIS A 684 15.43 15.80 20.09
CA HIS A 684 14.38 16.28 19.17
C HIS A 684 13.11 16.78 19.89
N GLY A 685 12.29 17.55 19.18
CA GLY A 685 11.02 18.11 19.67
C GLY A 685 9.84 17.13 19.68
N LEU A 686 8.65 17.67 19.93
CA LEU A 686 7.38 16.95 19.74
C LEU A 686 7.10 16.83 18.23
N GLY A 687 6.52 15.71 17.77
CA GLY A 687 6.22 15.49 16.36
C GLY A 687 7.31 14.80 15.53
N PHE A 688 8.51 14.59 16.09
CA PHE A 688 9.63 13.96 15.38
C PHE A 688 10.36 12.90 16.22
N ASP A 689 11.32 12.20 15.62
CA ASP A 689 12.34 11.38 16.28
C ASP A 689 13.77 11.84 15.92
N LYS A 690 14.81 11.04 16.21
CA LYS A 690 16.20 11.42 15.96
C LYS A 690 16.51 11.80 14.50
N ARG A 691 15.70 11.34 13.53
CA ARG A 691 15.82 11.72 12.10
C ARG A 691 15.60 13.21 11.85
N TYR A 692 15.06 13.96 12.81
CA TYR A 692 15.02 15.42 12.77
C TYR A 692 16.41 16.05 12.67
N TRP A 693 17.42 15.44 13.31
CA TRP A 693 18.80 15.94 13.35
C TRP A 693 19.68 15.40 12.23
N ASP A 694 19.30 14.27 11.63
CA ASP A 694 19.97 13.63 10.49
C ASP A 694 18.94 13.24 9.42
N PRO A 695 18.32 14.22 8.73
CA PRO A 695 17.37 13.94 7.65
C PRO A 695 18.06 13.22 6.48
N GLU A 696 17.37 12.23 5.91
CA GLU A 696 17.80 11.57 4.67
C GLU A 696 17.51 12.44 3.43
N LEU A 697 16.59 13.40 3.56
CA LEU A 697 16.34 14.42 2.54
C LEU A 697 17.51 15.39 2.50
N LYS A 698 18.14 15.55 1.33
CA LYS A 698 19.26 16.50 1.05
C LYS A 698 20.18 16.68 2.28
N PRO A 699 20.86 15.61 2.73
CA PRO A 699 21.59 15.63 4.01
C PRO A 699 22.65 16.74 4.07
N GLU A 700 23.24 17.12 2.95
CA GLU A 700 24.15 18.26 2.83
C GLU A 700 23.52 19.62 3.16
N GLU A 701 22.20 19.75 3.03
CA GLU A 701 21.44 20.96 3.37
C GLU A 701 20.81 20.87 4.77
N TYR A 702 20.25 19.70 5.13
CA TYR A 702 19.38 19.53 6.30
C TYR A 702 19.95 18.67 7.44
N SER A 703 21.10 18.00 7.28
CA SER A 703 21.69 17.19 8.36
C SER A 703 22.58 18.03 9.28
N TYR A 704 22.08 18.26 10.51
CA TYR A 704 22.91 18.83 11.57
C TYR A 704 24.03 17.86 12.00
N VAL A 705 23.80 16.56 11.88
CA VAL A 705 24.84 15.54 12.10
C VAL A 705 26.02 15.74 11.14
N ASP A 706 25.77 15.99 9.86
CA ASP A 706 26.85 16.28 8.89
C ASP A 706 27.56 17.57 9.17
N ALA A 707 26.81 18.62 9.50
CA ALA A 707 27.39 19.90 9.89
C ALA A 707 28.31 19.73 11.11
N ALA A 708 27.88 19.00 12.14
CA ALA A 708 28.68 18.74 13.33
C ALA A 708 29.95 17.92 13.01
N LEU A 709 29.81 16.83 12.24
CA LEU A 709 30.93 15.97 11.85
C LEU A 709 31.95 16.71 10.97
N SER A 710 31.48 17.57 10.05
CA SER A 710 32.36 18.37 9.17
C SER A 710 33.22 19.37 9.94
N LYS A 711 32.72 19.89 11.08
CA LYS A 711 33.49 20.73 12.01
C LYS A 711 34.28 19.92 13.05
N GLY A 712 34.23 18.59 12.95
CA GLY A 712 35.02 17.67 13.77
C GLY A 712 34.44 17.39 15.15
N TYR A 713 33.17 17.72 15.41
CA TYR A 713 32.47 17.36 16.65
C TYR A 713 31.91 15.94 16.57
N SER A 714 31.79 15.27 17.71
CA SER A 714 31.00 14.04 17.81
C SER A 714 29.56 14.37 18.19
N ILE A 715 28.60 13.55 17.79
CA ILE A 715 27.18 13.78 18.07
C ILE A 715 26.43 12.48 18.38
N LEU A 716 25.56 12.54 19.39
CA LEU A 716 24.62 11.50 19.78
C LEU A 716 23.21 12.04 19.58
N THR A 717 22.45 11.48 18.64
CA THR A 717 21.02 11.74 18.48
C THR A 717 20.24 10.55 19.05
N TYR A 718 19.07 10.78 19.65
CA TYR A 718 18.27 9.70 20.22
C TYR A 718 16.76 9.94 20.10
N ASP A 719 15.99 8.86 20.06
CA ASP A 719 14.54 8.90 20.12
C ASP A 719 14.12 9.05 21.59
N ARG A 720 13.38 10.10 21.92
CA ARG A 720 12.81 10.27 23.26
C ARG A 720 11.92 9.10 23.66
N LEU A 721 11.64 8.95 24.95
CA LEU A 721 10.67 7.97 25.42
C LEU A 721 9.32 8.21 24.71
N GLY A 722 8.67 7.17 24.21
CA GLY A 722 7.41 7.28 23.47
C GLY A 722 7.54 7.49 21.95
N THR A 723 8.73 7.80 21.41
CA THR A 723 8.93 8.07 19.97
C THR A 723 9.85 7.06 19.28
N GLY A 724 9.81 7.00 17.94
CA GLY A 724 10.74 6.22 17.11
C GLY A 724 10.83 4.75 17.51
N LYS A 725 12.05 4.26 17.77
CA LYS A 725 12.35 2.89 18.23
C LYS A 725 12.64 2.79 19.74
N SER A 726 12.42 3.87 20.49
CA SER A 726 12.49 3.83 21.96
C SER A 726 11.29 3.13 22.59
N THR A 727 11.32 2.88 23.89
CA THR A 727 10.21 2.25 24.62
C THR A 727 8.93 3.08 24.52
N LYS A 728 7.78 2.42 24.41
CA LYS A 728 6.44 3.02 24.31
C LYS A 728 5.68 2.84 25.61
N ALA A 729 6.13 3.59 26.61
CA ALA A 729 5.62 3.56 27.98
C ALA A 729 4.23 4.22 28.08
N ASP A 730 3.61 4.18 29.25
CA ASP A 730 2.29 4.77 29.46
C ASP A 730 2.30 6.30 29.24
N GLY A 731 1.43 6.77 28.35
CA GLY A 731 1.39 8.17 27.90
C GLY A 731 0.84 9.16 28.93
N TYR A 732 0.31 8.68 30.06
CA TYR A 732 -0.21 9.50 31.14
C TYR A 732 0.77 9.61 32.28
N SER A 733 1.19 8.46 32.80
CA SER A 733 1.93 8.33 34.04
C SER A 733 3.43 8.40 33.85
N GLU A 734 3.96 7.84 32.76
CA GLU A 734 5.39 7.66 32.55
C GLU A 734 5.96 8.71 31.60
N VAL A 735 5.40 8.80 30.38
CA VAL A 735 5.89 9.72 29.35
C VAL A 735 5.48 11.16 29.68
N GLN A 736 6.29 11.80 30.53
CA GLN A 736 6.18 13.20 30.92
C GLN A 736 7.55 13.85 30.91
N LEU A 737 7.59 15.19 30.93
CA LEU A 737 8.83 15.96 30.87
C LEU A 737 9.83 15.56 31.97
N GLY A 738 9.34 15.27 33.19
CA GLY A 738 10.19 14.85 34.31
C GLY A 738 10.99 13.58 34.02
N LEU A 739 10.33 12.54 33.50
CA LEU A 739 11.02 11.29 33.11
C LEU A 739 11.91 11.48 31.88
N GLN A 740 11.53 12.32 30.91
CA GLN A 740 12.40 12.65 29.77
C GLN A 740 13.72 13.28 30.24
N VAL A 741 13.68 14.19 31.23
CA VAL A 741 14.88 14.80 31.83
C VAL A 741 15.72 13.76 32.56
N ALA A 742 15.10 12.85 33.30
CA ALA A 742 15.81 11.77 33.99
C ALA A 742 16.52 10.83 32.98
N ILE A 743 15.88 10.50 31.87
CA ILE A 743 16.50 9.69 30.79
C ILE A 743 17.69 10.45 30.17
N LEU A 744 17.53 11.75 29.87
CA LEU A 744 18.62 12.56 29.33
C LEU A 744 19.81 12.62 30.29
N LYS A 745 19.55 12.80 31.59
CA LYS A 745 20.59 12.77 32.64
C LYS A 745 21.37 11.46 32.62
N GLU A 746 20.68 10.31 32.58
CA GLU A 746 21.33 9.00 32.59
C GLU A 746 22.11 8.71 31.30
N LEU A 747 21.60 9.13 30.13
CA LEU A 747 22.36 9.09 28.87
C LEU A 747 23.65 9.91 28.96
N THR A 748 23.58 11.10 29.58
CA THR A 748 24.73 11.97 29.79
C THR A 748 25.75 11.37 30.76
N VAL A 749 25.30 10.71 31.83
CA VAL A 749 26.18 9.97 32.74
C VAL A 749 26.89 8.82 32.01
N LEU A 750 26.14 8.01 31.23
CA LEU A 750 26.73 6.94 30.41
C LEU A 750 27.75 7.48 29.41
N ALA A 751 27.49 8.64 28.81
CA ALA A 751 28.41 9.31 27.90
C ALA A 751 29.70 9.72 28.62
N ARG A 752 29.58 10.45 29.75
CA ARG A 752 30.73 10.92 30.53
C ARG A 752 31.58 9.79 31.10
N ASP A 753 30.97 8.67 31.43
CA ASP A 753 31.67 7.49 31.90
C ASP A 753 32.40 6.71 30.77
N GLY A 754 32.13 7.04 29.50
CA GLY A 754 32.62 6.27 28.35
C GLY A 754 31.93 4.91 28.21
N LYS A 755 30.70 4.77 28.74
CA LYS A 755 29.94 3.52 28.81
C LYS A 755 28.83 3.41 27.77
N LEU A 756 28.56 4.44 26.96
CA LEU A 756 27.48 4.40 25.96
C LEU A 756 27.52 3.13 25.11
N LEU A 757 28.66 2.77 24.54
CA LEU A 757 28.78 1.58 23.69
C LEU A 757 28.71 0.28 24.48
N ALA A 758 29.45 0.22 25.60
CA ALA A 758 29.53 -0.99 26.44
C ALA A 758 28.18 -1.36 27.08
N SER A 759 27.36 -0.35 27.39
CA SER A 759 26.01 -0.55 27.95
C SER A 759 24.95 -0.81 26.88
N SER A 760 25.26 -0.65 25.59
CA SER A 760 24.28 -0.70 24.51
C SER A 760 24.34 -1.96 23.67
N LYS A 761 23.19 -2.34 23.12
CA LYS A 761 23.15 -3.26 21.98
C LYS A 761 23.43 -2.48 20.69
N ILE A 762 24.47 -2.86 19.97
CA ILE A 762 24.81 -2.25 18.67
C ILE A 762 23.98 -2.90 17.57
N LEU A 763 23.39 -2.09 16.70
CA LEU A 763 22.53 -2.52 15.60
C LEU A 763 23.26 -2.31 14.27
N GLY A 764 23.53 -3.39 13.52
CA GLY A 764 24.18 -3.33 12.20
C GLY A 764 25.67 -3.69 12.20
N LYS A 765 26.46 -3.11 11.28
CA LYS A 765 27.91 -3.33 11.22
C LYS A 765 28.55 -2.90 12.56
N GLY A 766 29.46 -3.74 13.06
CA GLY A 766 30.15 -3.48 14.33
C GLY A 766 30.90 -2.15 14.34
N PRO A 767 31.13 -1.56 15.52
CA PRO A 767 31.78 -0.27 15.66
C PRO A 767 33.20 -0.31 15.07
N GLU A 768 33.59 0.74 14.34
CA GLU A 768 34.99 0.91 13.95
C GLU A 768 35.89 0.97 15.20
N LYS A 769 37.19 0.67 15.06
CA LYS A 769 38.14 0.70 16.18
C LYS A 769 38.13 2.04 16.94
N SER A 770 37.81 3.14 16.26
CA SER A 770 37.68 4.50 16.84
C SER A 770 36.60 4.61 17.92
N PHE A 771 35.58 3.75 17.92
CA PHE A 771 34.48 3.76 18.87
C PHE A 771 34.79 3.00 20.17
N ASN A 772 35.56 1.91 20.11
CA ASN A 772 35.73 0.96 21.23
C ASN A 772 36.31 1.58 22.52
N SER A 773 36.88 2.77 22.46
CA SER A 773 37.42 3.52 23.59
C SER A 773 36.88 4.96 23.69
N TYR A 774 35.76 5.26 23.04
CA TYR A 774 35.26 6.63 22.96
C TYR A 774 34.74 7.13 24.32
N LYS A 775 35.38 8.19 24.83
CA LYS A 775 34.97 8.90 26.04
C LYS A 775 35.11 10.41 25.81
N PRO A 776 34.00 11.17 25.76
CA PRO A 776 34.06 12.61 25.61
C PRO A 776 34.72 13.28 26.82
N LYS A 777 35.48 14.34 26.58
CA LYS A 777 35.98 15.24 27.63
C LYS A 777 34.97 16.34 27.94
N LYS A 778 34.25 16.82 26.91
CA LYS A 778 33.18 17.81 27.05
C LYS A 778 31.86 17.26 26.50
N VAL A 779 30.74 17.60 27.14
CA VAL A 779 29.38 17.28 26.69
C VAL A 779 28.57 18.57 26.52
N VAL A 780 28.03 18.77 25.33
CA VAL A 780 27.15 19.89 24.99
C VAL A 780 25.75 19.34 24.71
N HIS A 781 24.71 19.95 25.26
CA HIS A 781 23.33 19.53 24.97
C HIS A 781 22.68 20.44 23.94
N VAL A 782 22.13 19.86 22.88
CA VAL A 782 21.43 20.58 21.81
C VAL A 782 19.97 20.13 21.82
N GLY A 783 19.06 21.01 22.23
CA GLY A 783 17.63 20.71 22.26
C GLY A 783 16.90 21.31 21.07
N HIS A 784 15.75 20.73 20.70
CA HIS A 784 14.76 21.38 19.85
C HIS A 784 13.37 21.36 20.49
N SER A 785 12.70 22.52 20.62
CA SER A 785 11.32 22.61 21.13
C SER A 785 11.13 21.88 22.47
N LEU A 786 10.28 20.86 22.56
CA LEU A 786 10.16 20.00 23.76
C LEU A 786 11.51 19.38 24.21
N GLY A 787 12.40 19.10 23.27
CA GLY A 787 13.77 18.70 23.54
C GLY A 787 14.61 19.81 24.18
N SER A 788 14.40 21.07 23.81
CA SER A 788 14.99 22.24 24.50
C SER A 788 14.41 22.43 25.89
N ALA A 789 13.10 22.18 26.08
CA ALA A 789 12.51 22.15 27.42
C ALA A 789 13.12 21.03 28.29
N THR A 790 13.39 19.87 27.69
CA THR A 790 14.07 18.74 28.36
C THR A 790 15.51 19.11 28.72
N THR A 791 16.25 19.71 27.78
CA THR A 791 17.61 20.20 28.05
C THR A 791 17.62 21.27 29.14
N SER A 792 16.71 22.26 29.08
CA SER A 792 16.56 23.28 30.11
C SER A 792 16.31 22.66 31.50
N GLY A 793 15.41 21.66 31.57
CA GLY A 793 15.19 20.88 32.78
C GLY A 793 16.44 20.17 33.31
N LEU A 794 17.26 19.60 32.42
CA LEU A 794 18.56 19.03 32.78
C LEU A 794 19.49 20.11 33.35
N LEU A 795 19.57 21.29 32.74
CA LEU A 795 20.41 22.39 33.24
C LEU A 795 19.95 22.86 34.63
N SER A 796 18.64 22.93 34.84
CA SER A 796 18.02 23.34 36.11
C SER A 796 18.24 22.34 37.25
N LEU A 797 18.21 21.05 36.97
CA LEU A 797 18.26 19.99 37.99
C LEU A 797 19.63 19.33 38.13
N HIS A 798 20.42 19.32 37.06
CA HIS A 798 21.69 18.60 36.92
C HIS A 798 22.70 19.39 36.08
N GLY A 799 22.76 20.71 36.27
CA GLY A 799 23.53 21.63 35.44
C GLY A 799 25.03 21.33 35.35
N ASN A 800 25.59 20.71 36.38
CA ASN A 800 27.00 20.27 36.41
C ASN A 800 27.35 19.18 35.37
N LEU A 801 26.36 18.48 34.80
CA LEU A 801 26.60 17.44 33.80
C LEU A 801 26.89 18.03 32.42
N SER A 802 26.45 19.25 32.13
CA SER A 802 26.57 19.90 30.83
C SER A 802 27.69 20.94 30.83
N ASP A 803 28.60 20.87 29.86
CA ASP A 803 29.65 21.89 29.69
C ASP A 803 29.17 23.10 28.87
N GLY A 804 28.12 22.93 28.07
CA GLY A 804 27.53 23.96 27.21
C GLY A 804 26.16 23.53 26.69
N ALA A 805 25.33 24.46 26.23
CA ALA A 805 24.03 24.10 25.66
C ALA A 805 23.55 25.05 24.55
N ILE A 806 22.79 24.50 23.61
CA ILE A 806 22.06 25.24 22.59
C ILE A 806 20.59 24.81 22.65
N LEU A 807 19.69 25.77 22.88
CA LEU A 807 18.25 25.55 22.95
C LEU A 807 17.63 26.07 21.65
N THR A 808 17.29 25.15 20.76
CA THR A 808 16.69 25.50 19.47
C THR A 808 15.15 25.50 19.54
N GLY A 809 14.49 26.39 18.79
CA GLY A 809 13.01 26.45 18.75
C GLY A 809 12.38 26.62 20.13
N PHE A 810 13.05 27.33 21.02
CA PHE A 810 12.65 27.53 22.42
C PHE A 810 13.27 28.84 22.89
N LEU A 811 12.44 29.81 23.25
CA LEU A 811 12.87 31.11 23.76
C LEU A 811 11.84 31.60 24.78
N PRO A 812 12.14 31.52 26.09
CA PRO A 812 11.26 32.08 27.11
C PRO A 812 11.04 33.57 26.88
N ASN A 813 9.78 33.97 26.71
CA ASN A 813 9.38 35.32 26.35
C ASN A 813 7.94 35.63 26.85
N ASN A 814 7.43 36.83 26.60
CA ASN A 814 6.09 37.25 27.00
C ASN A 814 4.94 36.64 26.15
N GLN A 815 5.27 35.83 25.14
CA GLN A 815 4.32 35.12 24.27
C GLN A 815 4.31 33.60 24.51
N SER A 816 5.26 33.09 25.29
CA SER A 816 5.45 31.67 25.55
C SER A 816 4.18 31.04 26.12
N GLY A 817 3.68 30.00 25.47
CA GLY A 817 2.47 29.29 25.88
C GLY A 817 1.14 29.91 25.40
N LYS A 818 1.15 30.99 24.60
CA LYS A 818 -0.07 31.53 23.98
C LYS A 818 -0.63 30.61 22.89
N VAL A 819 0.23 29.94 22.14
CA VAL A 819 -0.16 28.92 21.15
C VAL A 819 -0.41 27.60 21.89
N GLY A 820 -1.68 27.30 22.10
CA GLY A 820 -2.14 26.12 22.86
C GLY A 820 -2.12 24.82 22.04
N ALA A 821 -2.51 23.71 22.69
CA ALA A 821 -2.55 22.39 22.07
C ALA A 821 -3.50 22.31 20.85
N ASN A 822 -4.54 23.15 20.82
CA ASN A 822 -5.47 23.27 19.69
C ASN A 822 -4.80 23.65 18.36
N ALA A 823 -3.70 24.41 18.39
CA ALA A 823 -2.99 24.83 17.18
C ALA A 823 -2.24 23.69 16.49
N PHE A 824 -2.00 22.57 17.18
CA PHE A 824 -1.21 21.46 16.67
C PHE A 824 -2.01 20.49 15.78
N GLY A 825 -3.34 20.60 15.74
CA GLY A 825 -4.20 19.75 14.91
C GLY A 825 -3.98 18.25 15.18
N PHE A 826 -4.03 17.85 16.45
CA PHE A 826 -3.76 16.47 16.84
C PHE A 826 -4.93 15.51 16.56
N GLU A 827 -4.59 14.27 16.20
CA GLU A 827 -5.47 13.10 16.21
C GLU A 827 -4.90 11.99 17.10
N PHE A 828 -5.78 11.10 17.56
CA PHE A 828 -5.42 9.97 18.41
C PHE A 828 -4.58 9.00 17.58
N ALA A 829 -3.32 8.80 17.99
CA ALA A 829 -2.30 8.21 17.13
C ALA A 829 -2.71 6.84 16.57
N ARG A 830 -3.31 5.99 17.41
CA ARG A 830 -3.74 4.64 17.05
C ARG A 830 -4.88 4.63 16.01
N GLN A 831 -5.76 5.62 16.02
CA GLN A 831 -6.84 5.75 15.03
C GLN A 831 -6.38 6.47 13.76
N HIS A 832 -5.45 7.42 13.89
CA HIS A 832 -4.92 8.19 12.76
C HIS A 832 -4.14 7.31 11.78
N ASP A 833 -3.14 6.56 12.27
CA ASP A 833 -2.40 5.60 11.47
C ASP A 833 -2.14 4.33 12.30
N PRO A 834 -3.07 3.36 12.26
CA PRO A 834 -2.95 2.11 13.00
C PRO A 834 -1.72 1.28 12.58
N ARG A 835 -1.21 1.45 11.34
CA ARG A 835 -0.01 0.74 10.86
C ARG A 835 1.26 1.26 11.54
N ARG A 836 1.38 2.59 11.70
CA ARG A 836 2.57 3.22 12.33
C ARG A 836 2.50 3.31 13.84
N PHE A 837 1.29 3.44 14.40
CA PHE A 837 1.07 3.77 15.81
C PHE A 837 0.12 2.80 16.53
N GLY A 838 -0.20 1.65 15.93
CA GLY A 838 -1.07 0.61 16.50
C GLY A 838 -0.61 0.10 17.87
N ASP A 839 0.70 0.08 18.09
CA ASP A 839 1.38 -0.34 19.32
C ASP A 839 1.45 0.75 20.41
N ARG A 840 0.97 1.98 20.14
CA ARG A 840 0.94 3.08 21.12
C ARG A 840 -0.21 2.87 22.12
N PRO A 841 0.03 2.92 23.45
CA PRO A 841 -1.02 2.93 24.47
C PRO A 841 -2.00 4.12 24.35
N ALA A 842 -3.01 4.17 25.21
CA ALA A 842 -3.87 5.36 25.37
C ALA A 842 -3.04 6.62 25.68
N GLY A 843 -3.54 7.79 25.29
CA GLY A 843 -2.87 9.07 25.57
C GLY A 843 -1.76 9.48 24.59
N TYR A 844 -1.64 8.81 23.44
CA TYR A 844 -0.72 9.20 22.36
C TYR A 844 -1.44 9.97 21.26
N ALA A 845 -0.87 11.10 20.86
CA ALA A 845 -1.40 12.03 19.87
C ALA A 845 -0.38 12.27 18.74
N VAL A 846 -0.85 12.54 17.53
CA VAL A 846 -0.01 12.83 16.36
C VAL A 846 -0.63 13.94 15.51
N GLN A 847 0.17 14.74 14.81
CA GLN A 847 -0.33 15.73 13.85
C GLN A 847 -1.14 15.04 12.75
N ALA A 848 -2.38 15.49 12.55
CA ALA A 848 -3.40 14.82 11.73
C ALA A 848 -3.20 15.00 10.22
N SER A 849 -2.47 16.02 9.78
CA SER A 849 -2.35 16.35 8.35
C SER A 849 -1.08 17.12 8.02
N LEU A 850 -0.72 17.13 6.73
CA LEU A 850 0.30 18.03 6.18
C LEU A 850 0.07 19.49 6.61
N SER A 851 -1.17 19.97 6.59
CA SER A 851 -1.51 21.33 7.01
C SER A 851 -1.21 21.57 8.50
N SER A 852 -1.50 20.60 9.37
CA SER A 852 -1.18 20.72 10.81
C SER A 852 0.32 20.70 11.09
N ILE A 853 1.12 19.95 10.31
CA ILE A 853 2.58 19.99 10.38
C ILE A 853 3.09 21.34 9.88
N GLN A 854 2.61 21.80 8.73
CA GLN A 854 3.01 23.08 8.15
C GLN A 854 2.71 24.24 9.11
N GLN A 855 1.51 24.26 9.69
CA GLN A 855 1.06 25.30 10.61
C GLN A 855 2.02 25.47 11.80
N ILE A 856 2.49 24.35 12.36
CA ILE A 856 3.40 24.39 13.51
C ILE A 856 4.84 24.65 13.09
N PHE A 857 5.32 24.00 12.04
CA PHE A 857 6.76 23.91 11.77
C PHE A 857 7.25 24.82 10.64
N LEU A 858 6.47 25.02 9.57
CA LEU A 858 7.00 25.47 8.29
C LEU A 858 6.19 26.64 7.69
N LYS A 859 6.62 27.88 7.94
CA LYS A 859 6.00 29.08 7.36
C LYS A 859 6.30 29.16 5.87
N LYS A 860 5.29 29.50 5.06
CA LYS A 860 5.48 29.66 3.61
C LYS A 860 6.65 30.61 3.32
N GLY A 861 7.60 30.15 2.48
CA GLY A 861 8.83 30.87 2.14
C GLY A 861 10.06 30.43 2.94
N SER A 862 9.91 29.66 4.02
CA SER A 862 11.02 29.13 4.82
C SER A 862 11.32 27.64 4.58
N PHE A 863 10.65 26.99 3.63
CA PHE A 863 10.77 25.54 3.39
C PHE A 863 10.46 25.22 1.92
N GLU A 864 10.96 24.06 1.46
CA GLU A 864 10.59 23.45 0.18
C GLU A 864 9.48 22.41 0.39
N VAL A 865 8.65 22.15 -0.62
CA VAL A 865 7.50 21.24 -0.49
C VAL A 865 7.94 19.85 -0.04
N GLU A 866 9.06 19.37 -0.57
CA GLU A 866 9.71 18.12 -0.25
C GLU A 866 10.08 18.01 1.24
N ALA A 867 10.45 19.13 1.88
CA ALA A 867 10.76 19.17 3.31
C ALA A 867 9.50 19.00 4.18
N LEU A 868 8.36 19.52 3.74
CA LEU A 868 7.07 19.31 4.40
C LEU A 868 6.56 17.88 4.23
N GLU A 869 6.70 17.31 3.02
CA GLU A 869 6.37 15.90 2.75
C GLU A 869 7.27 14.95 3.55
N TYR A 870 8.56 15.28 3.67
CA TYR A 870 9.49 14.55 4.52
C TYR A 870 9.10 14.66 5.99
N ALA A 871 8.70 15.83 6.49
CA ALA A 871 8.22 16.01 7.86
C ALA A 871 7.00 15.12 8.16
N GLU A 872 6.04 15.03 7.24
CA GLU A 872 4.89 14.11 7.33
C GLU A 872 5.31 12.63 7.32
N LYS A 873 6.25 12.27 6.45
CA LYS A 873 6.82 10.92 6.37
C LYS A 873 7.48 10.50 7.69
N ILE A 874 8.23 11.39 8.34
CA ILE A 874 8.96 11.07 9.58
C ILE A 874 8.19 11.37 10.86
N LYS A 875 6.98 11.95 10.78
CA LYS A 875 6.21 12.40 11.95
C LYS A 875 6.09 11.33 13.05
N GLN A 876 6.12 11.77 14.29
CA GLN A 876 6.07 10.93 15.47
C GLN A 876 5.03 11.45 16.46
N THR A 877 4.67 10.57 17.40
CA THR A 877 3.68 10.87 18.43
C THR A 877 4.25 11.79 19.52
N GLY A 878 3.40 12.63 20.09
CA GLY A 878 3.53 13.15 21.45
C GLY A 878 2.55 12.44 22.38
N THR A 879 2.65 12.71 23.68
CA THR A 879 1.73 12.17 24.68
C THR A 879 1.00 13.26 25.44
N VAL A 880 -0.19 12.93 25.95
CA VAL A 880 -0.97 13.81 26.83
C VAL A 880 -0.20 14.17 28.10
N GLY A 881 0.64 13.27 28.62
CA GLY A 881 1.52 13.52 29.75
C GLY A 881 2.58 14.58 29.44
N GLU A 882 3.17 14.56 28.25
CA GLU A 882 4.09 15.60 27.77
C GLU A 882 3.38 16.94 27.57
N LEU A 883 2.20 16.94 26.96
CA LEU A 883 1.39 18.15 26.72
C LEU A 883 0.87 18.77 28.03
N SER A 884 0.66 17.95 29.06
CA SER A 884 0.21 18.40 30.38
C SER A 884 1.36 18.84 31.30
N SER A 885 2.60 18.45 30.96
CA SER A 885 3.77 18.72 31.81
C SER A 885 4.04 20.21 31.96
N ALA A 886 4.28 20.68 33.19
CA ALA A 886 4.80 22.02 33.41
C ALA A 886 6.25 22.11 32.94
N LEU A 887 6.65 23.23 32.33
CA LEU A 887 8.06 23.55 32.17
C LEU A 887 8.71 23.65 33.56
N ILE A 888 9.91 23.09 33.71
CA ILE A 888 10.64 23.11 34.98
C ILE A 888 11.13 24.55 35.23
N GLY A 889 10.38 25.31 36.02
CA GLY A 889 10.62 26.73 36.28
C GLY A 889 11.72 27.05 37.31
N LYS A 890 12.64 26.11 37.57
CA LYS A 890 13.76 26.35 38.50
C LYS A 890 14.94 26.99 37.75
N PRO A 891 15.58 28.04 38.28
CA PRO A 891 16.80 28.59 37.71
C PRO A 891 17.93 27.54 37.64
N ALA A 892 18.69 27.53 36.54
CA ALA A 892 19.86 26.68 36.34
C ALA A 892 21.09 27.21 37.08
N ALA A 893 21.04 27.17 38.41
CA ALA A 893 22.08 27.72 39.28
C ALA A 893 23.41 26.93 39.25
N GLU A 894 23.40 25.66 38.86
CA GLU A 894 24.61 24.83 38.79
C GLU A 894 25.25 24.77 37.40
N PHE A 895 24.54 25.22 36.35
CA PHE A 895 25.07 25.22 35.00
C PHE A 895 25.99 26.41 34.78
N LYS A 896 27.28 26.15 34.57
CA LYS A 896 28.33 27.17 34.39
C LYS A 896 28.79 27.33 32.94
N GLY A 897 28.26 26.51 32.04
CA GLY A 897 28.61 26.55 30.62
C GLY A 897 28.01 27.74 29.88
N PRO A 898 28.41 27.95 28.62
CA PRO A 898 27.76 28.90 27.73
C PRO A 898 26.43 28.32 27.23
N LEU A 899 25.42 29.19 27.09
CA LEU A 899 24.06 28.87 26.65
C LEU A 899 23.66 29.74 25.46
N GLN A 900 23.22 29.14 24.36
CA GLN A 900 22.62 29.87 23.25
C GLN A 900 21.14 29.51 23.10
N TYR A 901 20.28 30.51 23.08
CA TYR A 901 18.93 30.38 22.55
C TYR A 901 18.97 30.64 21.05
N PHE A 902 18.50 29.69 20.26
CA PHE A 902 18.51 29.75 18.80
C PHE A 902 17.10 29.50 18.28
N ILE A 903 16.44 30.51 17.73
CA ILE A 903 15.03 30.39 17.35
C ILE A 903 14.82 30.90 15.93
N GLY A 904 13.87 30.31 15.21
CA GLY A 904 13.49 30.83 13.90
C GLY A 904 12.81 32.18 14.06
N GLU A 905 13.09 33.14 13.19
CA GLU A 905 12.45 34.46 13.26
C GLU A 905 10.91 34.36 13.18
N ASN A 906 10.40 33.29 12.55
CA ASN A 906 8.98 33.03 12.34
C ASN A 906 8.45 31.83 13.16
N ASP A 907 9.01 31.56 14.34
CA ASP A 907 8.61 30.42 15.18
C ASP A 907 7.18 30.57 15.70
N TYR A 908 6.24 29.77 15.17
CA TYR A 908 4.84 29.89 15.52
C TYR A 908 4.55 29.51 16.99
N PRO A 909 5.01 28.35 17.51
CA PRO A 909 4.69 27.95 18.89
C PRO A 909 5.23 28.87 20.00
N PHE A 910 6.43 29.46 19.83
CA PHE A 910 7.08 30.22 20.90
C PHE A 910 6.96 31.73 20.79
N CYS A 911 6.66 32.27 19.60
CA CYS A 911 6.53 33.71 19.39
C CYS A 911 5.43 34.09 18.39
N ASP A 912 4.40 33.25 18.26
CA ASP A 912 3.21 33.52 17.43
C ASP A 912 3.54 33.89 15.96
N GLY A 913 4.69 33.41 15.48
CA GLY A 913 5.16 33.62 14.11
C GLY A 913 5.97 34.90 13.88
N ASP A 914 6.30 35.67 14.92
CA ASP A 914 7.25 36.80 14.90
C ASP A 914 8.04 36.90 16.22
N CYS A 915 9.29 36.47 16.18
CA CYS A 915 10.18 36.43 17.35
C CYS A 915 10.89 37.75 17.63
N ASN A 916 10.73 38.76 16.79
CA ASN A 916 11.46 40.01 16.94
C ASN A 916 11.03 40.76 18.21
N ASN A 917 12.00 41.20 19.02
CA ASN A 917 11.78 41.94 20.28
C ASN A 917 10.84 41.24 21.29
N THR A 918 10.74 39.91 21.26
CA THR A 918 9.83 39.16 22.16
C THR A 918 10.44 38.85 23.52
N TYR A 919 11.77 38.72 23.59
CA TYR A 919 12.48 38.25 24.78
C TYR A 919 13.11 39.39 25.58
N ASP A 920 13.36 39.11 26.85
CA ASP A 920 14.05 40.00 27.78
C ASP A 920 15.31 39.32 28.33
N MET A 921 16.46 39.99 28.20
CA MET A 921 17.75 39.43 28.63
C MET A 921 17.86 39.30 30.15
N GLU A 922 17.16 40.13 30.93
CA GLU A 922 17.16 39.98 32.40
C GLU A 922 16.43 38.69 32.81
N THR A 923 15.32 38.38 32.14
CA THR A 923 14.58 37.12 32.31
C THR A 923 15.44 35.91 31.94
N LEU A 924 16.14 35.93 30.80
CA LEU A 924 16.99 34.81 30.40
C LEU A 924 18.17 34.60 31.37
N LYS A 925 18.75 35.69 31.90
CA LYS A 925 19.78 35.66 32.94
C LYS A 925 19.24 35.15 34.27
N SER A 926 18.04 35.53 34.67
CA SER A 926 17.45 35.06 35.93
C SER A 926 17.13 33.56 35.90
N LEU A 927 16.78 33.02 34.73
CA LEU A 927 16.61 31.58 34.51
C LEU A 927 17.95 30.82 34.48
N ASN A 928 19.06 31.47 34.13
CA ASN A 928 20.38 30.85 34.00
C ASN A 928 21.47 31.66 34.70
N PRO A 929 21.35 31.88 36.03
CA PRO A 929 22.13 32.89 36.73
C PRO A 929 23.63 32.59 36.80
N ALA A 930 24.02 31.33 36.60
CA ALA A 930 25.41 30.88 36.65
C ALA A 930 26.05 30.63 35.28
N ALA A 931 25.29 30.78 34.17
CA ALA A 931 25.81 30.54 32.83
C ALA A 931 26.94 31.54 32.51
N SER A 932 28.07 31.04 31.99
CA SER A 932 29.23 31.88 31.70
C SER A 932 28.99 32.86 30.55
N HIS A 933 28.09 32.51 29.63
CA HIS A 933 27.65 33.35 28.54
C HIS A 933 26.22 32.98 28.14
N ILE A 934 25.38 33.97 27.85
CA ILE A 934 24.02 33.78 27.32
C ILE A 934 23.91 34.53 26.01
N GLY A 935 23.76 33.79 24.91
CA GLY A 935 23.51 34.34 23.58
C GLY A 935 22.07 34.08 23.12
N VAL A 936 21.54 34.99 22.31
CA VAL A 936 20.27 34.79 21.60
C VAL A 936 20.51 35.04 20.12
N HIS A 937 20.02 34.14 19.27
CA HIS A 937 20.08 34.27 17.82
C HIS A 937 18.70 34.02 17.22
N LEU A 938 18.24 34.97 16.40
CA LEU A 938 17.05 34.83 15.57
C LEU A 938 17.49 34.43 14.17
N GLN A 939 17.15 33.23 13.73
CA GLN A 939 17.56 32.70 12.43
C GLN A 939 16.62 33.22 11.33
N PRO A 940 17.13 34.01 10.36
CA PRO A 940 16.30 34.57 9.31
C PRO A 940 15.75 33.52 8.36
N GLY A 941 14.55 33.73 7.83
CA GLY A 941 13.90 32.87 6.85
C GLY A 941 13.62 31.46 7.36
N THR A 942 13.39 31.28 8.67
CA THR A 942 13.12 29.97 9.27
C THR A 942 11.90 30.00 10.19
N GLY A 943 11.17 28.88 10.23
CA GLY A 943 10.04 28.65 11.14
C GLY A 943 10.47 27.86 12.37
N HIS A 944 9.51 27.19 13.02
CA HIS A 944 9.81 26.33 14.18
C HIS A 944 10.59 25.08 13.76
N GLY A 945 10.32 24.49 12.59
CA GLY A 945 11.03 23.34 12.03
C GLY A 945 12.43 23.68 11.49
N LEU A 946 13.34 24.08 12.37
CA LEU A 946 14.64 24.64 12.00
C LEU A 946 15.47 23.75 11.06
N THR A 947 15.56 22.45 11.31
CA THR A 947 16.37 21.54 10.47
C THR A 947 15.77 21.26 9.11
N LEU A 948 14.46 21.49 8.92
CA LEU A 948 13.75 21.30 7.66
C LEU A 948 13.41 22.63 6.98
N SER A 949 14.09 23.71 7.37
CA SER A 949 13.94 25.04 6.76
C SER A 949 15.01 25.27 5.70
N THR A 950 14.71 25.99 4.63
CA THR A 950 15.65 26.27 3.51
C THR A 950 16.96 26.95 3.93
N ASN A 951 16.96 27.64 5.08
CA ASN A 951 18.13 28.32 5.62
C ASN A 951 18.77 27.58 6.83
N ALA A 952 18.58 26.26 6.91
CA ALA A 952 19.08 25.41 8.01
C ALA A 952 20.61 25.40 8.09
N THR A 953 21.32 25.21 6.97
CA THR A 953 22.79 25.13 6.93
C THR A 953 23.47 26.38 7.48
N ALA A 954 22.97 27.57 7.14
CA ALA A 954 23.49 28.82 7.70
C ALA A 954 23.26 28.89 9.21
N GLY A 955 22.13 28.38 9.69
CA GLY A 955 21.85 28.24 11.12
C GLY A 955 22.83 27.30 11.82
N TYR A 956 23.18 26.18 11.20
CA TYR A 956 24.17 25.24 11.73
C TYR A 956 25.54 25.88 11.86
N GLU A 957 25.98 26.67 10.86
CA GLU A 957 27.22 27.43 10.93
C GLU A 957 27.21 28.40 12.12
N VAL A 958 26.11 29.10 12.38
CA VAL A 958 25.97 29.99 13.55
C VAL A 958 26.09 29.20 14.87
N MET A 959 25.36 28.08 14.99
CA MET A 959 25.40 27.23 16.18
C MET A 959 26.80 26.66 16.45
N LEU A 960 27.48 26.18 15.41
CA LEU A 960 28.80 25.56 15.54
C LEU A 960 29.91 26.60 15.72
N ALA A 961 29.76 27.80 15.13
CA ALA A 961 30.63 28.94 15.36
C ALA A 961 30.49 29.47 16.79
N TYR A 962 29.27 29.50 17.34
CA TYR A 962 29.05 29.82 18.74
C TYR A 962 29.85 28.88 19.65
N LEU A 963 29.71 27.55 19.49
CA LEU A 963 30.50 26.59 20.26
C LEU A 963 32.01 26.82 20.09
N GLY A 964 32.48 27.03 18.86
CA GLY A 964 33.88 27.33 18.60
C GLY A 964 34.38 28.59 19.33
N SER A 965 33.58 29.66 19.36
CA SER A 965 33.92 30.91 20.05
C SER A 965 34.04 30.75 21.57
N GLN A 966 33.34 29.77 22.14
CA GLN A 966 33.35 29.48 23.57
C GLN A 966 34.40 28.42 23.96
N GLY A 967 35.31 28.06 23.04
CA GLY A 967 36.44 27.17 23.32
C GLY A 967 36.10 25.68 23.28
N PHE A 968 35.10 25.28 22.48
CA PHE A 968 34.82 23.87 22.15
C PHE A 968 35.52 23.42 20.85
#